data_AF-A0A1Y6C2K4-F1
#
_entry.id   AF-A0A1Y6C2K4-F1
#
_cell.length_a   1.000
_cell.length_b   1.000
_cell.length_c   1.000
_cell.angle_alpha   90.00
_cell.angle_beta   90.00
_cell.angle_gamma   90.00
#
_symmetry.space_group_name_H-M   'P 1'
#
loop_
_entity.id
_entity.type
_entity.pdbx_description
1 polymer ?
#
loop_
_entity_poly.entity_id
_entity_poly.type
_entity_poly.pdbx_seq_one_letter_code
_entity_poly.pdbx_strand_id
1 'polypeptide(L)'
;MSNITRWRQIFASLCCSALLPVLASNAHALECSYEVIQDWGSGFIANVTVSNDGAAAIDGWQLGLQYPSGTAIANSWGAELNGSNPYTATDSGWNGYLAPGNSVTFGVQGEGEDGTATVTECIAEGEETTSSSSSSSSSSSSSSSNSSSSSSSSSSSSTSSSSSSSSSSSSSSSSSSSGGLQEIVIQENEAGFCQVEGSIDSNNSGFNGLGFANTDNQSSKGIEWAVLASDGTYQLQWRFANGSGSNRAANVMVNGSTQVSNVSFNSTGSWSGWEQSSVIEIALNEGWNIIRLEATASSGLANIDEMRVNGLSLSPAACDCGSDCNPSSSSSSSSSSSSTSSSSSSSSSSSSSSSSSSSSSSSSSSSSSSSSSSSSSSSSSSSSSGSVKTISIEENTSGFCGVEGSVDSNNSGYTGIGFANTENADGSGIDWAITGDPGTYTLRWRFANGSTTNRSGVLSVNGSNLSTRDFTGTGGWSTWGTTSVDVNLSSGLKNLRLESNQASGLANIDHIEITGPNVNASATCGGANSSSSSSSSSTSSSSSSSSSSSSSSSSSSSGSTDPWVTGCGTETSNLSAAKILYVTPGGSNNASGTSWSNAMSLSSAIEDVSAGEMILLQAGTYKIPYTAGNKNTLLLSKNGSSNSPIYMVAANCGRALIDFQFPEGEWVQDSYGFELTGDYWYFKGIDITRAGYQGVYVKGNGNTFEHCGFYNNRNTGLEINKGGSNTTVINSDAYDNFDPKKNGSMADGFGPKQTQGSGNKLIGCRAWNNSDDGYDTYDSDQPVVIERSWAFNNGYADGNANGFKLGGNGKLQRNTITQSIAFGNGAKGFDQNGNSGGVTLYNNTAFDNGTNYGFCGSLSSDEEHIFRNNVSLDAGNDICNASASNNSWDDGPSVSASDFVNTNTSLATAARNPDGTLPDNGLFRLKAGSELIDAGTNVGLDYKGAAPDLGAFERE
;
A
#
# COMPACT_ATOMS: atom_id res chain seq x y z
N MET A 1 23.50 -77.86 -18.20
CA MET A 1 24.23 -78.30 -16.99
C MET A 1 23.76 -77.34 -15.90
N SER A 2 22.91 -77.76 -14.96
CA SER A 2 23.24 -78.53 -13.75
C SER A 2 23.99 -77.68 -12.71
N ASN A 3 23.55 -77.54 -11.45
CA ASN A 3 22.42 -78.17 -10.75
C ASN A 3 21.75 -77.28 -9.68
N ILE A 4 20.53 -77.67 -9.32
CA ILE A 4 19.65 -77.17 -8.25
C ILE A 4 20.20 -77.53 -6.84
N THR A 5 19.64 -76.90 -5.78
CA THR A 5 19.67 -77.18 -4.32
C THR A 5 20.51 -76.24 -3.45
N ARG A 6 20.12 -75.83 -2.22
CA ARG A 6 18.82 -75.95 -1.47
C ARG A 6 18.71 -74.95 -0.28
N TRP A 7 17.49 -74.38 -0.09
CA TRP A 7 16.77 -74.15 1.19
C TRP A 7 17.28 -73.23 2.33
N ARG A 8 16.35 -72.34 2.78
CA ARG A 8 16.06 -71.89 4.18
C ARG A 8 17.11 -71.04 4.96
N GLN A 9 16.76 -70.21 5.94
CA GLN A 9 15.55 -69.37 6.22
C GLN A 9 15.87 -68.42 7.42
N ILE A 10 15.20 -67.25 7.49
CA ILE A 10 14.83 -66.50 8.73
C ILE A 10 15.91 -65.65 9.50
N PHE A 11 15.67 -64.33 9.48
CA PHE A 11 15.83 -63.29 10.54
C PHE A 11 17.21 -62.68 10.97
N ALA A 12 17.35 -61.38 10.66
CA ALA A 12 17.37 -60.24 11.61
C ALA A 12 18.63 -59.34 11.78
N SER A 13 18.33 -58.02 11.81
CA SER A 13 18.98 -56.89 12.51
C SER A 13 20.18 -56.10 11.92
N LEU A 14 19.87 -54.81 11.73
CA LEU A 14 20.61 -53.57 12.04
C LEU A 14 21.79 -53.07 11.17
N CYS A 15 21.60 -51.82 10.73
CA CYS A 15 22.52 -50.68 10.57
C CYS A 15 24.04 -50.92 10.47
N CYS A 16 24.64 -50.38 9.41
CA CYS A 16 25.13 -49.00 9.48
C CYS A 16 25.29 -48.39 8.07
N SER A 17 24.77 -47.18 7.86
CA SER A 17 25.03 -46.39 6.66
C SER A 17 26.05 -45.30 6.96
N ALA A 18 27.04 -45.14 6.08
CA ALA A 18 27.94 -44.00 6.08
C ALA A 18 28.01 -43.45 4.65
N LEU A 19 27.42 -42.28 4.43
CA LEU A 19 27.69 -41.44 3.26
C LEU A 19 28.49 -40.23 3.72
N LEU A 20 29.43 -39.79 2.88
CA LEU A 20 30.14 -38.53 3.07
C LEU A 20 29.19 -37.37 2.73
N PRO A 21 29.28 -36.23 3.42
CA PRO A 21 28.62 -35.01 2.97
C PRO A 21 29.28 -34.55 1.67
N VAL A 22 28.49 -34.42 0.61
CA VAL A 22 28.88 -33.54 -0.51
C VAL A 22 28.63 -32.12 -0.02
N LEU A 23 29.69 -31.32 0.08
CA LEU A 23 29.54 -29.88 0.25
C LEU A 23 29.04 -29.32 -1.10
N ALA A 24 27.74 -29.11 -1.20
CA ALA A 24 27.20 -28.18 -2.17
C ALA A 24 27.59 -26.78 -1.70
N SER A 25 28.34 -26.05 -2.51
CA SER A 25 28.46 -24.60 -2.38
C SER A 25 27.10 -23.99 -2.72
N ASN A 26 26.61 -23.10 -1.86
CA ASN A 26 25.60 -22.14 -2.29
C ASN A 26 26.30 -21.16 -3.24
N ALA A 27 26.24 -21.44 -4.54
CA ALA A 27 26.58 -20.44 -5.55
C ALA A 27 25.51 -19.34 -5.51
N HIS A 28 25.93 -18.08 -5.56
CA HIS A 28 24.99 -16.97 -5.68
C HIS A 28 24.47 -16.93 -7.12
N ALA A 29 23.23 -17.38 -7.30
CA ALA A 29 22.57 -17.33 -8.59
C ALA A 29 22.33 -15.87 -9.01
N LEU A 30 22.62 -15.59 -10.29
CA LEU A 30 22.18 -14.40 -11.00
C LEU A 30 21.56 -14.82 -12.33
N GLU A 31 20.42 -14.23 -12.68
CA GLU A 31 19.85 -14.33 -14.01
C GLU A 31 20.14 -13.05 -14.80
N CYS A 32 20.87 -13.20 -15.91
CA CYS A 32 21.18 -12.13 -16.85
C CYS A 32 20.36 -12.28 -18.14
N SER A 33 19.54 -11.29 -18.49
CA SER A 33 18.79 -11.22 -19.75
C SER A 33 19.29 -10.08 -20.65
N TYR A 34 19.03 -10.21 -21.95
CA TYR A 34 19.51 -9.28 -22.99
C TYR A 34 18.40 -9.01 -24.01
N GLU A 35 18.06 -7.74 -24.24
CA GLU A 35 16.96 -7.32 -25.11
C GLU A 35 17.40 -6.18 -26.06
N VAL A 36 17.21 -6.35 -27.36
CA VAL A 36 17.46 -5.28 -28.36
C VAL A 36 16.24 -4.36 -28.42
N ILE A 37 16.38 -3.16 -27.85
CA ILE A 37 15.32 -2.15 -27.72
C ILE A 37 15.11 -1.37 -29.01
N GLN A 38 16.19 -1.12 -29.77
CA GLN A 38 16.14 -0.49 -31.09
C GLN A 38 17.19 -1.10 -32.02
N ASP A 39 16.83 -1.38 -33.26
CA ASP A 39 17.74 -1.82 -34.32
C ASP A 39 17.43 -1.01 -35.59
N TRP A 40 18.46 -0.44 -36.21
CA TRP A 40 18.36 0.32 -37.47
C TRP A 40 19.16 -0.32 -38.63
N GLY A 41 19.55 -1.59 -38.49
CA GLY A 41 20.18 -2.42 -39.52
C GLY A 41 21.65 -2.13 -39.82
N SER A 42 22.23 -1.11 -39.18
CA SER A 42 23.68 -0.85 -39.16
C SER A 42 24.20 -0.55 -37.76
N GLY A 43 23.40 -0.83 -36.75
CA GLY A 43 23.64 -0.55 -35.35
C GLY A 43 22.34 -0.65 -34.55
N PHE A 44 22.47 -0.69 -33.23
CA PHE A 44 21.39 -0.99 -32.31
C PHE A 44 21.62 -0.36 -30.93
N ILE A 45 20.55 -0.32 -30.14
CA ILE A 45 20.57 -0.12 -28.69
C ILE A 45 19.93 -1.35 -28.04
N ALA A 46 20.58 -1.89 -27.02
CA ALA A 46 20.08 -3.00 -26.24
C ALA A 46 20.19 -2.72 -24.74
N ASN A 47 19.23 -3.27 -23.99
CA ASN A 47 19.25 -3.31 -22.54
C ASN A 47 19.73 -4.69 -22.09
N VAL A 48 20.40 -4.73 -20.94
CA VAL A 48 20.90 -5.94 -20.31
C VAL A 48 20.55 -5.87 -18.84
N THR A 49 19.80 -6.86 -18.35
CA THR A 49 19.26 -6.86 -16.99
C THR A 49 19.89 -7.99 -16.18
N VAL A 50 20.44 -7.67 -15.01
CA VAL A 50 21.04 -8.60 -14.05
C VAL A 50 20.11 -8.69 -12.85
N SER A 51 19.71 -9.90 -12.46
CA SER A 51 18.70 -10.15 -11.42
C SER A 51 19.23 -11.12 -10.38
N ASN A 52 19.05 -10.83 -9.09
CA ASN A 52 19.38 -11.74 -8.01
C ASN A 52 18.18 -12.62 -7.65
N ASP A 53 18.09 -13.81 -8.26
CA ASP A 53 17.11 -14.85 -7.94
C ASP A 53 17.52 -15.67 -6.68
N GLY A 54 18.73 -15.45 -6.16
CA GLY A 54 19.24 -16.07 -4.95
C GLY A 54 18.61 -15.55 -3.65
N ALA A 55 18.65 -16.38 -2.60
CA ALA A 55 18.07 -16.07 -1.29
C ALA A 55 18.95 -15.18 -0.38
N ALA A 56 20.04 -14.61 -0.90
CA ALA A 56 20.95 -13.72 -0.18
C ALA A 56 21.39 -12.55 -1.08
N ALA A 57 21.56 -11.37 -0.50
CA ALA A 57 22.06 -10.21 -1.25
C ALA A 57 23.49 -10.46 -1.78
N ILE A 58 23.80 -9.89 -2.94
CA ILE A 58 25.13 -9.82 -3.51
C ILE A 58 25.66 -8.39 -3.51
N ASP A 59 26.98 -8.23 -3.60
CA ASP A 59 27.68 -6.95 -3.59
C ASP A 59 28.74 -6.95 -4.70
N GLY A 60 28.30 -6.62 -5.91
CA GLY A 60 29.10 -6.65 -7.15
C GLY A 60 28.69 -7.78 -8.10
N TRP A 61 28.64 -7.49 -9.41
CA TRP A 61 28.26 -8.48 -10.44
C TRP A 61 29.07 -8.36 -11.72
N GLN A 62 29.16 -9.49 -12.44
CA GLN A 62 29.90 -9.63 -13.68
C GLN A 62 29.16 -10.55 -14.66
N LEU A 63 29.14 -10.19 -15.95
CA LEU A 63 28.63 -11.04 -17.01
C LEU A 63 29.44 -10.91 -18.30
N GLY A 64 29.25 -11.84 -19.23
CA GLY A 64 29.91 -11.85 -20.53
C GLY A 64 28.92 -11.77 -21.69
N LEU A 65 29.22 -10.95 -22.71
CA LEU A 65 28.41 -10.72 -23.90
C LEU A 65 29.20 -11.05 -25.18
N GLN A 66 28.81 -12.13 -25.85
CA GLN A 66 29.37 -12.57 -27.15
C GLN A 66 28.41 -12.19 -28.28
N TYR A 67 28.86 -11.33 -29.19
CA TYR A 67 28.13 -10.91 -30.38
C TYR A 67 28.59 -11.67 -31.64
N PRO A 68 27.76 -11.74 -32.70
CA PRO A 68 28.14 -12.21 -34.02
C PRO A 68 29.39 -11.52 -34.61
N SER A 69 30.08 -12.21 -35.51
CA SER A 69 31.23 -11.65 -36.23
C SER A 69 30.80 -10.56 -37.21
N GLY A 70 31.23 -9.32 -36.94
CA GLY A 70 30.80 -8.13 -37.68
C GLY A 70 30.09 -7.11 -36.78
N THR A 71 29.67 -7.53 -35.59
CA THR A 71 29.08 -6.66 -34.56
C THR A 71 30.11 -6.30 -33.48
N ALA A 72 30.11 -5.04 -33.04
CA ALA A 72 30.92 -4.51 -31.95
C ALA A 72 30.13 -3.47 -31.13
N ILE A 73 30.41 -3.37 -29.83
CA ILE A 73 29.88 -2.30 -28.98
C ILE A 73 30.71 -1.02 -29.14
N ALA A 74 30.01 0.11 -29.31
CA ALA A 74 30.57 1.45 -29.46
C ALA A 74 30.44 2.29 -28.18
N ASN A 75 29.34 2.16 -27.43
CA ASN A 75 29.11 2.83 -26.15
C ASN A 75 28.35 1.93 -25.16
N SER A 76 28.45 2.21 -23.86
CA SER A 76 27.59 1.65 -22.80
C SER A 76 27.27 2.68 -21.72
N TRP A 77 26.25 2.41 -20.92
CA TRP A 77 25.87 3.17 -19.73
C TRP A 77 25.33 2.22 -18.66
N GLY A 78 25.68 2.45 -17.39
CA GLY A 78 25.29 1.59 -16.26
C GLY A 78 26.14 0.33 -16.05
N ALA A 79 27.14 0.08 -16.90
CA ALA A 79 28.14 -0.98 -16.73
C ALA A 79 29.50 -0.56 -17.33
N GLU A 80 30.59 -0.99 -16.70
CA GLU A 80 31.93 -0.93 -17.30
C GLU A 80 32.13 -2.12 -18.24
N LEU A 81 32.43 -1.87 -19.51
CA LEU A 81 32.73 -2.91 -20.51
C LEU A 81 34.23 -3.02 -20.78
N ASN A 82 34.74 -4.25 -20.66
CA ASN A 82 36.10 -4.62 -21.04
C ASN A 82 36.10 -5.71 -22.11
N GLY A 83 37.20 -5.83 -22.87
CA GLY A 83 37.34 -6.84 -23.93
C GLY A 83 37.04 -6.33 -25.35
N SER A 84 36.82 -7.26 -26.29
CA SER A 84 36.68 -6.94 -27.71
C SER A 84 35.90 -8.03 -28.46
N ASN A 85 34.69 -8.33 -27.99
CA ASN A 85 33.81 -9.40 -28.46
C ASN A 85 34.43 -10.84 -28.35
N PRO A 86 34.23 -11.56 -27.23
CA PRO A 86 33.31 -11.25 -26.15
C PRO A 86 33.75 -10.03 -25.32
N TYR A 87 32.75 -9.38 -24.72
CA TYR A 87 32.95 -8.32 -23.74
C TYR A 87 32.57 -8.83 -22.36
N THR A 88 33.33 -8.46 -21.33
CA THR A 88 32.93 -8.65 -19.93
C THR A 88 32.36 -7.33 -19.43
N ALA A 89 31.15 -7.36 -18.87
CA ALA A 89 30.48 -6.24 -18.23
C ALA A 89 30.52 -6.42 -16.71
N THR A 90 30.95 -5.40 -15.99
CA THR A 90 30.85 -5.31 -14.53
C THR A 90 29.97 -4.13 -14.11
N ASP A 91 29.51 -4.15 -12.87
CA ASP A 91 28.76 -3.03 -12.30
C ASP A 91 29.58 -1.72 -12.27
N SER A 92 28.88 -0.60 -12.06
CA SER A 92 29.44 0.75 -12.02
C SER A 92 29.67 1.25 -10.58
N GLY A 93 29.84 0.35 -9.61
CA GLY A 93 30.04 0.60 -8.18
C GLY A 93 28.77 1.02 -7.43
N TRP A 94 27.91 1.84 -8.03
CA TRP A 94 26.63 2.28 -7.41
C TRP A 94 25.50 1.27 -7.56
N ASN A 95 25.64 0.29 -8.47
CA ASN A 95 24.61 -0.68 -8.83
C ASN A 95 25.05 -2.15 -8.71
N GLY A 96 26.18 -2.43 -8.06
CA GLY A 96 26.65 -3.78 -7.75
C GLY A 96 25.81 -4.50 -6.68
N TYR A 97 25.22 -3.76 -5.73
CA TYR A 97 24.42 -4.34 -4.65
C TYR A 97 23.01 -4.73 -5.13
N LEU A 98 22.70 -6.03 -5.11
CA LEU A 98 21.36 -6.56 -5.43
C LEU A 98 20.85 -7.44 -4.28
N ALA A 99 19.71 -7.05 -3.69
CA ALA A 99 18.98 -7.88 -2.75
C ALA A 99 18.18 -9.01 -3.45
N PRO A 100 17.78 -10.08 -2.74
CA PRO A 100 16.92 -11.13 -3.29
C PRO A 100 15.66 -10.57 -3.96
N GLY A 101 15.43 -10.95 -5.22
CA GLY A 101 14.31 -10.49 -6.04
C GLY A 101 14.51 -9.12 -6.70
N ASN A 102 15.64 -8.44 -6.51
CA ASN A 102 15.96 -7.19 -7.20
C ASN A 102 16.75 -7.41 -8.49
N SER A 103 16.57 -6.49 -9.43
CA SER A 103 17.32 -6.42 -10.69
C SER A 103 17.87 -5.03 -10.96
N VAL A 104 18.91 -4.96 -11.78
CA VAL A 104 19.46 -3.74 -12.39
C VAL A 104 19.49 -3.89 -13.90
N THR A 105 19.18 -2.83 -14.64
CA THR A 105 19.34 -2.78 -16.10
C THR A 105 20.43 -1.78 -16.48
N PHE A 106 21.35 -2.18 -17.34
CA PHE A 106 22.30 -1.30 -18.03
C PHE A 106 22.05 -1.36 -19.54
N GLY A 107 22.64 -0.43 -20.29
CA GLY A 107 22.44 -0.35 -21.74
C GLY A 107 23.74 -0.30 -22.54
N VAL A 108 23.65 -0.78 -23.78
CA VAL A 108 24.74 -0.82 -24.76
C VAL A 108 24.26 -0.33 -26.11
N GLN A 109 25.14 0.37 -26.83
CA GLN A 109 24.97 0.76 -28.22
C GLN A 109 26.04 0.09 -29.07
N GLY A 110 25.65 -0.64 -30.10
CA GLY A 110 26.57 -1.30 -31.01
C GLY A 110 26.43 -0.91 -32.48
N GLU A 111 27.46 -1.22 -33.24
CA GLU A 111 27.54 -1.15 -34.70
C GLU A 111 27.56 -2.58 -35.27
N GLY A 112 26.72 -2.86 -36.27
CA GLY A 112 26.57 -4.20 -36.85
C GLY A 112 25.22 -4.40 -37.56
N GLU A 113 25.08 -5.50 -38.32
CA GLU A 113 23.80 -5.90 -38.95
C GLU A 113 22.97 -6.85 -38.08
N ASP A 114 23.49 -7.26 -36.91
CA ASP A 114 22.84 -8.16 -35.95
C ASP A 114 23.19 -7.71 -34.52
N GLY A 115 22.19 -7.16 -33.81
CA GLY A 115 22.34 -6.68 -32.44
C GLY A 115 22.20 -7.74 -31.35
N THR A 116 22.04 -9.01 -31.69
CA THR A 116 21.87 -10.07 -30.68
C THR A 116 23.17 -10.40 -29.96
N ALA A 117 23.09 -10.65 -28.65
CA ALA A 117 24.19 -11.15 -27.84
C ALA A 117 23.86 -12.53 -27.27
N THR A 118 24.86 -13.38 -27.14
CA THR A 118 24.83 -14.55 -26.25
C THR A 118 25.44 -14.14 -24.91
N VAL A 119 24.69 -14.27 -23.83
CA VAL A 119 25.26 -14.17 -22.46
C VAL A 119 26.12 -15.42 -22.22
N THR A 120 27.42 -15.24 -21.95
CA THR A 120 28.38 -16.35 -21.81
C THR A 120 28.69 -16.74 -20.38
N GLU A 121 28.48 -15.83 -19.45
CA GLU A 121 28.66 -15.95 -18.00
C GLU A 121 27.79 -14.88 -17.32
N CYS A 122 27.36 -15.14 -16.08
CA CYS A 122 26.59 -14.22 -15.23
C CYS A 122 26.82 -14.68 -13.79
N ILE A 123 27.56 -13.90 -13.00
CA ILE A 123 28.10 -14.28 -11.69
C ILE A 123 28.19 -13.08 -10.74
N ALA A 124 28.12 -13.33 -9.44
CA ALA A 124 28.51 -12.34 -8.43
C ALA A 124 30.04 -12.16 -8.41
N GLU A 125 30.51 -10.95 -8.09
CA GLU A 125 31.93 -10.67 -7.91
C GLU A 125 32.53 -11.59 -6.82
N GLY A 126 33.44 -12.49 -7.22
CA GLY A 126 34.17 -13.40 -6.32
C GLY A 126 34.02 -14.90 -6.60
N GLU A 127 33.13 -15.34 -7.49
CA GLU A 127 32.99 -16.75 -7.89
C GLU A 127 33.69 -17.09 -9.23
N GLU A 128 34.84 -17.78 -9.21
CA GLU A 128 35.40 -18.42 -10.42
C GLU A 128 34.68 -19.74 -10.74
N THR A 129 34.21 -19.93 -11.98
CA THR A 129 33.65 -21.22 -12.45
C THR A 129 34.21 -21.66 -13.82
N THR A 130 34.17 -22.97 -14.09
CA THR A 130 34.89 -23.62 -15.20
C THR A 130 34.01 -23.96 -16.40
N SER A 131 34.50 -23.69 -17.62
CA SER A 131 33.72 -23.69 -18.86
C SER A 131 33.62 -25.02 -19.63
N SER A 132 32.53 -25.21 -20.37
CA SER A 132 32.45 -26.02 -21.60
C SER A 132 31.17 -25.70 -22.41
N SER A 133 31.19 -25.86 -23.74
CA SER A 133 30.20 -25.24 -24.65
C SER A 133 29.80 -26.12 -25.86
N SER A 134 28.63 -25.87 -26.45
CA SER A 134 28.18 -26.42 -27.76
C SER A 134 27.03 -25.60 -28.36
N SER A 135 26.83 -25.63 -29.69
CA SER A 135 26.02 -24.62 -30.43
C SER A 135 25.37 -25.11 -31.74
N SER A 136 24.21 -24.54 -32.13
CA SER A 136 23.59 -24.62 -33.48
C SER A 136 22.26 -23.82 -33.59
N SER A 137 21.76 -23.32 -34.74
CA SER A 137 22.35 -22.44 -35.79
C SER A 137 21.40 -22.25 -37.00
N SER A 138 21.15 -21.00 -37.45
CA SER A 138 20.57 -20.61 -38.77
C SER A 138 19.07 -20.93 -39.04
N SER A 139 18.33 -20.32 -39.98
CA SER A 139 18.65 -19.31 -41.03
C SER A 139 17.40 -18.45 -41.43
N SER A 140 17.62 -17.35 -42.17
CA SER A 140 16.68 -16.26 -42.50
C SER A 140 16.23 -16.21 -43.98
N SER A 141 15.22 -15.37 -44.30
CA SER A 141 14.92 -14.68 -45.60
C SER A 141 13.43 -14.26 -45.72
N SER A 142 12.95 -13.18 -46.38
CA SER A 142 13.46 -11.82 -46.69
C SER A 142 12.50 -11.08 -47.66
N SER A 143 12.04 -9.84 -47.35
CA SER A 143 11.68 -8.73 -48.31
C SER A 143 10.55 -8.95 -49.37
N SER A 144 9.92 -8.00 -50.09
CA SER A 144 9.80 -6.50 -50.14
C SER A 144 8.80 -6.14 -51.30
N SER A 145 8.20 -4.95 -51.50
CA SER A 145 7.82 -3.77 -50.69
C SER A 145 6.98 -2.79 -51.58
N ASN A 146 6.49 -1.67 -51.03
CA ASN A 146 6.05 -0.41 -51.71
C ASN A 146 4.79 -0.42 -52.63
N SER A 147 4.05 0.69 -52.88
CA SER A 147 3.87 2.01 -52.21
C SER A 147 2.74 2.82 -52.90
N SER A 148 2.05 3.73 -52.15
CA SER A 148 1.40 5.00 -52.66
C SER A 148 0.25 4.88 -53.70
N SER A 149 -0.63 5.85 -54.03
CA SER A 149 -1.17 7.14 -53.48
C SER A 149 -2.24 7.67 -54.48
N SER A 150 -3.24 8.52 -54.22
CA SER A 150 -3.93 9.08 -53.03
C SER A 150 -5.11 9.98 -53.52
N SER A 151 -5.96 10.52 -52.62
CA SER A 151 -6.85 11.72 -52.81
C SER A 151 -7.96 11.70 -53.90
N SER A 152 -9.10 12.40 -53.82
CA SER A 152 -9.83 13.08 -52.72
C SER A 152 -11.19 13.68 -53.20
N SER A 153 -12.25 13.63 -52.35
CA SER A 153 -13.38 14.61 -52.32
C SER A 153 -14.36 14.66 -53.55
N SER A 154 -15.62 15.13 -53.54
CA SER A 154 -16.54 15.77 -52.55
C SER A 154 -18.03 15.55 -52.94
N SER A 155 -18.98 15.67 -51.98
CA SER A 155 -20.39 16.18 -52.12
C SER A 155 -21.41 15.51 -53.09
N SER A 156 -22.74 15.51 -52.89
CA SER A 156 -23.64 15.88 -51.76
C SER A 156 -25.11 15.45 -52.03
N SER A 157 -25.95 15.37 -50.98
CA SER A 157 -27.45 15.43 -50.94
C SER A 157 -28.27 14.45 -51.83
N SER A 158 -29.17 13.55 -51.36
CA SER A 158 -30.22 13.51 -50.30
C SER A 158 -31.63 13.99 -50.71
N THR A 159 -32.67 13.31 -50.15
CA THR A 159 -34.15 13.59 -50.11
C THR A 159 -35.05 12.73 -51.04
N SER A 160 -36.32 12.39 -50.69
CA SER A 160 -37.02 12.26 -49.37
C SER A 160 -38.44 11.64 -49.52
N SER A 161 -38.96 10.96 -48.48
CA SER A 161 -40.39 10.85 -48.05
C SER A 161 -40.49 9.85 -46.87
N SER A 162 -41.01 10.11 -45.66
CA SER A 162 -42.28 10.71 -45.15
C SER A 162 -43.47 9.73 -45.16
N SER A 163 -44.26 9.50 -44.10
CA SER A 163 -44.23 9.95 -42.67
C SER A 163 -44.97 8.89 -41.79
N SER A 164 -45.50 9.03 -40.56
CA SER A 164 -46.21 10.12 -39.82
C SER A 164 -46.23 9.89 -38.29
N SER A 165 -46.94 10.75 -37.55
CA SER A 165 -47.23 10.75 -36.09
C SER A 165 -48.48 9.90 -35.71
N SER A 166 -48.96 9.71 -34.45
CA SER A 166 -48.94 10.60 -33.26
C SER A 166 -49.27 9.98 -31.87
N SER A 167 -48.78 10.65 -30.80
CA SER A 167 -49.43 10.97 -29.49
C SER A 167 -49.82 9.90 -28.41
N SER A 168 -48.94 9.79 -27.40
CA SER A 168 -49.15 10.08 -25.93
C SER A 168 -49.87 9.15 -24.91
N SER A 169 -49.38 9.26 -23.66
CA SER A 169 -49.99 9.04 -22.31
C SER A 169 -50.14 7.63 -21.69
N SER A 170 -49.04 7.16 -21.07
CA SER A 170 -48.90 6.79 -19.64
C SER A 170 -50.01 6.04 -18.86
N SER A 171 -49.64 4.87 -18.29
CA SER A 171 -50.01 4.43 -16.92
C SER A 171 -48.99 3.40 -16.41
N SER A 172 -48.83 3.28 -15.07
CA SER A 172 -47.76 2.51 -14.43
C SER A 172 -48.05 1.02 -14.21
N SER A 173 -47.00 0.19 -14.24
CA SER A 173 -46.90 -1.11 -13.55
C SER A 173 -45.45 -1.35 -13.13
N SER A 174 -45.24 -2.07 -12.02
CA SER A 174 -43.97 -2.13 -11.28
C SER A 174 -43.16 -3.43 -11.49
N SER A 175 -41.94 -3.44 -10.93
CA SER A 175 -40.95 -4.56 -10.85
C SER A 175 -40.40 -5.06 -12.20
N SER A 176 -39.09 -5.29 -12.35
CA SER A 176 -37.95 -5.06 -11.43
C SER A 176 -36.65 -4.94 -12.23
N SER A 177 -35.80 -3.97 -11.89
CA SER A 177 -34.53 -3.71 -12.58
C SER A 177 -33.42 -4.62 -12.04
N SER A 178 -33.12 -5.70 -12.74
CA SER A 178 -31.91 -6.50 -12.53
C SER A 178 -30.67 -5.72 -12.93
N GLY A 179 -29.59 -5.82 -12.15
CA GLY A 179 -28.25 -5.44 -12.61
C GLY A 179 -27.87 -6.27 -13.85
N GLY A 180 -27.12 -5.66 -14.77
CA GLY A 180 -26.61 -6.38 -15.94
C GLY A 180 -25.48 -7.32 -15.55
N LEU A 181 -25.49 -8.53 -16.10
CA LEU A 181 -24.32 -9.42 -16.03
C LEU A 181 -23.18 -8.81 -16.85
N GLN A 182 -21.98 -8.85 -16.28
CA GLN A 182 -20.73 -8.35 -16.81
C GLN A 182 -19.81 -9.54 -17.04
N GLU A 183 -19.12 -9.58 -18.19
CA GLU A 183 -18.05 -10.54 -18.44
C GLU A 183 -16.69 -9.83 -18.30
N ILE A 184 -15.79 -10.43 -17.55
CA ILE A 184 -14.36 -10.11 -17.57
C ILE A 184 -13.59 -11.28 -18.17
N VAL A 185 -12.49 -10.95 -18.84
CA VAL A 185 -11.52 -11.90 -19.40
C VAL A 185 -10.17 -11.55 -18.79
N ILE A 186 -9.42 -12.55 -18.36
CA ILE A 186 -8.08 -12.39 -17.78
C ILE A 186 -7.14 -13.37 -18.50
N GLN A 187 -6.20 -12.84 -19.28
CA GLN A 187 -5.08 -13.57 -19.89
C GLN A 187 -3.87 -13.61 -18.93
N GLU A 188 -2.81 -14.29 -19.31
CA GLU A 188 -1.52 -14.22 -18.63
C GLU A 188 -0.95 -12.79 -18.60
N ASN A 189 -0.26 -12.43 -17.51
CA ASN A 189 0.34 -11.10 -17.28
C ASN A 189 -0.64 -9.91 -17.26
N GLU A 190 -1.96 -10.15 -17.35
CA GLU A 190 -2.98 -9.12 -17.11
C GLU A 190 -3.32 -9.00 -15.62
N ALA A 191 -3.91 -7.85 -15.23
CA ALA A 191 -4.38 -7.65 -13.86
C ALA A 191 -5.38 -8.75 -13.47
N GLY A 192 -5.23 -9.32 -12.28
CA GLY A 192 -5.98 -10.47 -11.81
C GLY A 192 -5.43 -11.83 -12.24
N PHE A 193 -4.36 -11.92 -13.03
CA PHE A 193 -3.55 -13.14 -13.14
C PHE A 193 -2.48 -13.12 -12.05
N CYS A 194 -2.33 -14.21 -11.29
CA CYS A 194 -1.52 -14.21 -10.07
C CYS A 194 -0.26 -15.08 -10.17
N GLN A 195 -0.44 -16.35 -10.50
CA GLN A 195 0.69 -17.26 -10.71
C GLN A 195 0.26 -18.47 -11.54
N VAL A 196 1.23 -19.07 -12.22
CA VAL A 196 1.16 -20.45 -12.73
C VAL A 196 2.28 -21.24 -12.06
N GLU A 197 1.96 -22.42 -11.55
CA GLU A 197 2.99 -23.36 -11.12
C GLU A 197 3.54 -24.12 -12.34
N GLY A 198 4.42 -23.45 -13.07
CA GLY A 198 4.98 -23.86 -14.37
C GLY A 198 5.58 -22.65 -15.09
N SER A 199 5.28 -22.48 -16.37
CA SER A 199 5.75 -21.36 -17.20
C SER A 199 4.61 -20.60 -17.88
N ILE A 200 4.90 -19.36 -18.28
CA ILE A 200 4.17 -18.69 -19.37
C ILE A 200 4.91 -19.00 -20.67
N ASP A 201 4.24 -19.69 -21.58
CA ASP A 201 4.78 -20.16 -22.85
C ASP A 201 4.17 -19.39 -24.03
N SER A 202 4.95 -19.14 -25.08
CA SER A 202 4.47 -18.63 -26.38
C SER A 202 4.79 -19.58 -27.55
N ASN A 203 5.20 -20.81 -27.24
CA ASN A 203 5.77 -21.78 -28.19
C ASN A 203 4.73 -22.52 -29.07
N ASN A 204 3.44 -22.34 -28.82
CA ASN A 204 2.34 -22.88 -29.63
C ASN A 204 1.46 -21.74 -30.15
N SER A 205 1.25 -21.63 -31.45
CA SER A 205 0.48 -20.51 -32.02
C SER A 205 -1.03 -20.61 -31.79
N GLY A 206 -1.70 -19.46 -31.80
CA GLY A 206 -3.17 -19.35 -31.73
C GLY A 206 -3.73 -18.90 -30.38
N PHE A 207 -2.88 -18.60 -29.39
CA PHE A 207 -3.27 -17.89 -28.19
C PHE A 207 -3.74 -16.45 -28.48
N ASN A 208 -4.44 -15.85 -27.52
CA ASN A 208 -4.69 -14.42 -27.38
C ASN A 208 -3.58 -13.83 -26.48
N GLY A 209 -3.37 -12.52 -26.48
CA GLY A 209 -2.39 -11.90 -25.58
C GLY A 209 -0.93 -12.12 -26.00
N LEU A 210 -0.08 -12.53 -25.05
CA LEU A 210 1.39 -12.60 -25.20
C LEU A 210 1.92 -14.04 -25.11
N GLY A 211 1.17 -14.96 -24.53
CA GLY A 211 1.49 -16.37 -24.40
C GLY A 211 0.30 -17.19 -23.91
N PHE A 212 0.55 -18.11 -22.99
CA PHE A 212 -0.47 -18.88 -22.25
C PHE A 212 0.18 -19.52 -21.02
N ALA A 213 -0.63 -19.84 -20.01
CA ALA A 213 -0.19 -20.56 -18.82
C ALA A 213 -0.03 -22.07 -19.09
N ASN A 214 1.17 -22.59 -18.81
CA ASN A 214 1.56 -23.99 -18.95
C ASN A 214 2.04 -24.54 -17.59
N THR A 215 1.20 -25.27 -16.87
CA THR A 215 1.60 -25.87 -15.57
C THR A 215 2.63 -26.99 -15.75
N ASP A 216 3.49 -27.16 -14.75
CA ASP A 216 4.26 -28.38 -14.51
C ASP A 216 3.40 -29.64 -14.71
N ASN A 217 3.99 -30.68 -15.31
CA ASN A 217 3.29 -31.94 -15.58
C ASN A 217 3.22 -32.82 -14.30
N GLN A 218 2.54 -32.32 -13.27
CA GLN A 218 2.38 -32.95 -11.94
C GLN A 218 0.96 -32.68 -11.40
N SER A 219 0.50 -33.50 -10.46
CA SER A 219 -0.77 -33.30 -9.75
C SER A 219 -0.65 -32.18 -8.70
N SER A 220 -1.77 -31.52 -8.42
CA SER A 220 -1.90 -30.32 -7.58
C SER A 220 -1.17 -29.08 -8.08
N LYS A 221 -0.62 -29.11 -9.30
CA LYS A 221 -0.13 -27.93 -10.02
C LYS A 221 -1.29 -27.12 -10.58
N GLY A 222 -1.22 -25.80 -10.49
CA GLY A 222 -2.36 -24.94 -10.81
C GLY A 222 -2.00 -23.57 -11.33
N ILE A 223 -3.07 -22.81 -11.62
CA ILE A 223 -3.04 -21.41 -12.03
C ILE A 223 -4.01 -20.66 -11.11
N GLU A 224 -3.62 -19.47 -10.69
CA GLU A 224 -4.38 -18.63 -9.76
C GLU A 224 -4.70 -17.27 -10.37
N TRP A 225 -5.92 -16.81 -10.07
CA TRP A 225 -6.44 -15.51 -10.47
C TRP A 225 -7.14 -14.84 -9.28
N ALA A 226 -7.14 -13.51 -9.22
CA ALA A 226 -7.83 -12.73 -8.20
C ALA A 226 -8.88 -11.79 -8.83
N VAL A 227 -10.07 -11.74 -8.22
CA VAL A 227 -11.20 -10.91 -8.67
C VAL A 227 -11.91 -10.22 -7.50
N LEU A 228 -12.47 -9.05 -7.76
CA LEU A 228 -13.51 -8.44 -6.92
C LEU A 228 -14.89 -8.84 -7.46
N ALA A 229 -15.82 -9.15 -6.57
CA ALA A 229 -17.19 -9.56 -6.89
C ALA A 229 -18.20 -9.04 -5.85
N SER A 230 -19.49 -9.12 -6.16
CA SER A 230 -20.56 -9.13 -5.14
C SER A 230 -20.86 -10.57 -4.69
N ASP A 231 -21.48 -10.76 -3.52
CA ASP A 231 -21.93 -12.10 -3.10
C ASP A 231 -22.91 -12.70 -4.12
N GLY A 232 -22.62 -13.90 -4.63
CA GLY A 232 -23.48 -14.51 -5.64
C GLY A 232 -22.89 -15.70 -6.40
N THR A 233 -23.59 -16.11 -7.45
CA THR A 233 -23.21 -17.21 -8.35
C THR A 233 -22.66 -16.66 -9.65
N TYR A 234 -21.50 -17.18 -10.07
CA TYR A 234 -20.70 -16.71 -11.20
C TYR A 234 -20.41 -17.84 -12.18
N GLN A 235 -20.41 -17.51 -13.48
CA GLN A 235 -20.14 -18.46 -14.55
C GLN A 235 -18.69 -18.35 -15.03
N LEU A 236 -17.97 -19.47 -15.05
CA LEU A 236 -16.58 -19.54 -15.53
C LEU A 236 -16.44 -20.39 -16.77
N GLN A 237 -15.55 -19.96 -17.65
CA GLN A 237 -15.11 -20.68 -18.84
C GLN A 237 -13.63 -20.37 -19.11
N TRP A 238 -12.86 -21.35 -19.56
CA TRP A 238 -11.46 -21.16 -19.94
C TRP A 238 -11.25 -21.47 -21.42
N ARG A 239 -10.45 -20.66 -22.11
CA ARG A 239 -9.89 -21.02 -23.41
C ARG A 239 -8.63 -21.85 -23.17
N PHE A 240 -8.51 -22.97 -23.88
CA PHE A 240 -7.45 -23.94 -23.62
C PHE A 240 -7.04 -24.72 -24.87
N ALA A 241 -5.82 -25.26 -24.85
CA ALA A 241 -5.37 -26.26 -25.82
C ALA A 241 -4.87 -27.51 -25.09
N ASN A 242 -5.26 -28.68 -25.60
CA ASN A 242 -4.81 -29.99 -25.10
C ASN A 242 -4.46 -30.90 -26.28
N GLY A 243 -3.23 -30.77 -26.75
CA GLY A 243 -2.66 -31.63 -27.80
C GLY A 243 -2.31 -33.05 -27.34
N SER A 244 -2.57 -33.41 -26.08
CA SER A 244 -2.38 -34.79 -25.62
C SER A 244 -3.58 -35.67 -26.01
N GLY A 245 -3.34 -36.95 -26.26
CA GLY A 245 -4.39 -37.91 -26.68
C GLY A 245 -5.36 -38.35 -25.57
N SER A 246 -5.52 -37.56 -24.52
CA SER A 246 -6.37 -37.85 -23.36
C SER A 246 -6.85 -36.56 -22.70
N ASN A 247 -7.97 -36.62 -21.99
CA ASN A 247 -8.47 -35.46 -21.25
C ASN A 247 -7.54 -35.15 -20.07
N ARG A 248 -7.26 -33.86 -19.83
CA ARG A 248 -6.64 -33.38 -18.59
C ARG A 248 -7.76 -32.85 -17.68
N ALA A 249 -7.72 -33.18 -16.39
CA ALA A 249 -8.80 -32.87 -15.45
C ALA A 249 -8.33 -31.99 -14.29
N ALA A 250 -9.22 -31.12 -13.81
CA ALA A 250 -8.90 -30.10 -12.82
C ALA A 250 -9.98 -29.93 -11.75
N ASN A 251 -9.58 -29.46 -10.57
CA ASN A 251 -10.47 -28.89 -9.57
C ASN A 251 -10.49 -27.37 -9.70
N VAL A 252 -11.59 -26.74 -9.29
CA VAL A 252 -11.73 -25.27 -9.20
C VAL A 252 -12.03 -24.93 -7.75
N MET A 253 -11.15 -24.12 -7.18
CA MET A 253 -11.22 -23.66 -5.80
C MET A 253 -11.44 -22.15 -5.76
N VAL A 254 -12.19 -21.69 -4.76
CA VAL A 254 -12.39 -20.28 -4.43
C VAL A 254 -12.01 -20.09 -2.97
N ASN A 255 -11.12 -19.15 -2.65
CA ASN A 255 -10.68 -18.85 -1.29
C ASN A 255 -10.27 -20.12 -0.51
N GLY A 256 -9.42 -20.96 -1.14
CA GLY A 256 -8.96 -22.25 -0.63
C GLY A 256 -10.01 -23.39 -0.61
N SER A 257 -11.27 -23.12 -0.94
CA SER A 257 -12.36 -24.09 -0.87
C SER A 257 -12.73 -24.64 -2.25
N THR A 258 -12.74 -25.96 -2.45
CA THR A 258 -13.18 -26.58 -3.72
C THR A 258 -14.66 -26.34 -3.98
N GLN A 259 -14.98 -25.58 -5.03
CA GLN A 259 -16.35 -25.33 -5.50
C GLN A 259 -16.78 -26.41 -6.51
N VAL A 260 -15.91 -26.76 -7.46
CA VAL A 260 -16.17 -27.74 -8.51
C VAL A 260 -14.99 -28.70 -8.63
N SER A 261 -15.27 -30.00 -8.74
CA SER A 261 -14.25 -31.04 -8.94
C SER A 261 -14.35 -31.67 -10.31
N ASN A 262 -13.20 -32.09 -10.86
CA ASN A 262 -13.09 -32.80 -12.14
C ASN A 262 -13.72 -32.07 -13.35
N VAL A 263 -13.39 -30.78 -13.52
CA VAL A 263 -13.55 -30.05 -14.79
C VAL A 263 -12.65 -30.73 -15.85
N SER A 264 -13.19 -31.06 -17.02
CA SER A 264 -12.51 -31.87 -18.04
C SER A 264 -12.10 -31.02 -19.26
N PHE A 265 -10.80 -30.83 -19.42
CA PHE A 265 -10.19 -30.28 -20.64
C PHE A 265 -9.94 -31.43 -21.63
N ASN A 266 -10.89 -31.60 -22.56
CA ASN A 266 -10.86 -32.67 -23.56
C ASN A 266 -9.65 -32.55 -24.50
N SER A 267 -9.28 -33.62 -25.21
CA SER A 267 -8.25 -33.49 -26.26
C SER A 267 -8.74 -32.61 -27.42
N THR A 268 -8.00 -31.54 -27.71
CA THR A 268 -8.24 -30.66 -28.88
C THR A 268 -7.45 -31.10 -30.11
N GLY A 269 -6.68 -32.19 -30.00
CA GLY A 269 -5.92 -32.80 -31.10
C GLY A 269 -4.63 -32.06 -31.51
N SER A 270 -4.41 -30.83 -31.05
CA SER A 270 -3.16 -30.07 -31.24
C SER A 270 -2.95 -29.09 -30.09
N TRP A 271 -1.70 -28.81 -29.72
CA TRP A 271 -1.35 -27.76 -28.76
C TRP A 271 -1.54 -26.34 -29.34
N SER A 272 -1.70 -26.21 -30.66
CA SER A 272 -2.20 -25.00 -31.34
C SER A 272 -3.71 -25.04 -31.66
N GLY A 273 -4.40 -26.08 -31.19
CA GLY A 273 -5.85 -26.24 -31.32
C GLY A 273 -6.54 -25.72 -30.06
N TRP A 274 -7.06 -24.50 -30.12
CA TRP A 274 -7.67 -23.80 -28.98
C TRP A 274 -9.19 -23.92 -28.98
N GLU A 275 -9.75 -24.44 -27.89
CA GLU A 275 -11.19 -24.58 -27.65
C GLU A 275 -11.61 -23.84 -26.37
N GLN A 276 -12.92 -23.63 -26.19
CA GLN A 276 -13.50 -23.10 -24.95
C GLN A 276 -14.02 -24.25 -24.08
N SER A 277 -13.83 -24.18 -22.77
CA SER A 277 -14.34 -25.19 -21.83
C SER A 277 -15.87 -25.21 -21.79
N SER A 278 -16.45 -26.24 -21.16
CA SER A 278 -17.84 -26.09 -20.68
C SER A 278 -17.90 -24.96 -19.64
N VAL A 279 -19.00 -24.22 -19.64
CA VAL A 279 -19.29 -23.24 -18.59
C VAL A 279 -19.60 -23.98 -17.29
N ILE A 280 -19.04 -23.53 -16.17
CA ILE A 280 -19.35 -24.00 -14.82
C ILE A 280 -19.88 -22.86 -13.96
N GLU A 281 -20.57 -23.18 -12.86
CA GLU A 281 -21.04 -22.20 -11.88
C GLU A 281 -20.28 -22.37 -10.55
N ILE A 282 -19.84 -21.26 -9.96
CA ILE A 282 -19.21 -21.17 -8.63
C ILE A 282 -19.92 -20.13 -7.77
N ALA A 283 -19.76 -20.21 -6.45
CA ALA A 283 -20.02 -19.06 -5.58
C ALA A 283 -18.75 -18.19 -5.47
N LEU A 284 -18.92 -16.87 -5.54
CA LEU A 284 -17.93 -15.88 -5.07
C LEU A 284 -18.56 -15.08 -3.93
N ASN A 285 -17.73 -14.73 -2.95
CA ASN A 285 -18.10 -13.84 -1.85
C ASN A 285 -18.19 -12.39 -2.34
N GLU A 286 -18.84 -11.51 -1.58
CA GLU A 286 -18.63 -10.06 -1.73
C GLU A 286 -17.17 -9.69 -1.42
N GLY A 287 -16.61 -8.76 -2.19
CA GLY A 287 -15.22 -8.33 -2.06
C GLY A 287 -14.25 -9.22 -2.83
N TRP A 288 -13.06 -9.42 -2.26
CA TRP A 288 -11.96 -10.13 -2.90
C TRP A 288 -12.13 -11.64 -2.88
N ASN A 289 -11.80 -12.28 -4.00
CA ASN A 289 -11.80 -13.73 -4.16
C ASN A 289 -10.58 -14.18 -4.98
N ILE A 290 -9.86 -15.19 -4.49
CA ILE A 290 -8.87 -15.94 -5.27
C ILE A 290 -9.49 -17.22 -5.84
N ILE A 291 -9.27 -17.44 -7.13
CA ILE A 291 -9.77 -18.57 -7.91
C ILE A 291 -8.55 -19.39 -8.36
N ARG A 292 -8.48 -20.67 -7.96
CA ARG A 292 -7.40 -21.60 -8.32
C ARG A 292 -7.94 -22.74 -9.18
N LEU A 293 -7.38 -22.93 -10.38
CA LEU A 293 -7.59 -24.10 -11.22
C LEU A 293 -6.43 -25.07 -10.98
N GLU A 294 -6.69 -26.31 -10.56
CA GLU A 294 -5.67 -27.24 -10.09
C GLU A 294 -5.75 -28.64 -10.74
N ALA A 295 -4.63 -29.15 -11.26
CA ALA A 295 -4.55 -30.44 -11.95
C ALA A 295 -4.77 -31.65 -11.02
N THR A 296 -5.73 -32.51 -11.35
CA THR A 296 -6.03 -33.71 -10.54
C THR A 296 -5.15 -34.93 -10.86
N ALA A 297 -4.17 -34.79 -11.76
CA ALA A 297 -3.37 -35.89 -12.29
C ALA A 297 -1.92 -35.47 -12.57
N SER A 298 -1.00 -36.43 -12.58
CA SER A 298 0.44 -36.24 -12.87
C SER A 298 0.74 -35.92 -14.36
N SER A 299 -0.19 -35.24 -15.03
CA SER A 299 -0.05 -34.68 -16.36
C SER A 299 -0.08 -33.15 -16.36
N GLY A 300 -0.37 -32.50 -15.23
CA GLY A 300 -0.68 -31.06 -15.22
C GLY A 300 -2.03 -30.73 -15.88
N LEU A 301 -2.31 -29.43 -16.01
CA LEU A 301 -3.47 -28.87 -16.71
C LEU A 301 -3.32 -28.94 -18.23
N ALA A 302 -4.38 -28.61 -18.97
CA ALA A 302 -4.23 -28.17 -20.36
C ALA A 302 -3.50 -26.80 -20.39
N ASN A 303 -3.00 -26.38 -21.55
CA ASN A 303 -2.48 -25.03 -21.72
C ASN A 303 -3.67 -24.07 -21.62
N ILE A 304 -3.64 -23.09 -20.70
CA ILE A 304 -4.75 -22.16 -20.45
C ILE A 304 -4.37 -20.77 -20.94
N ASP A 305 -5.24 -20.19 -21.75
CA ASP A 305 -5.01 -18.94 -22.50
C ASP A 305 -5.74 -17.75 -21.86
N GLU A 306 -7.03 -17.89 -21.60
CA GLU A 306 -7.84 -16.89 -20.88
C GLU A 306 -8.78 -17.58 -19.90
N MET A 307 -9.01 -16.95 -18.74
CA MET A 307 -10.17 -17.22 -17.90
C MET A 307 -11.24 -16.16 -18.14
N ARG A 308 -12.46 -16.61 -18.44
CA ARG A 308 -13.66 -15.76 -18.50
C ARG A 308 -14.47 -15.95 -17.22
N VAL A 309 -14.89 -14.84 -16.61
CA VAL A 309 -15.80 -14.82 -15.46
C VAL A 309 -16.99 -13.92 -15.79
N ASN A 310 -18.20 -14.42 -15.62
CA ASN A 310 -19.44 -13.72 -15.98
C ASN A 310 -20.42 -13.68 -14.78
N GLY A 311 -20.89 -12.50 -14.41
CA GLY A 311 -21.70 -12.27 -13.21
C GLY A 311 -21.91 -10.79 -12.87
N LEU A 312 -22.24 -10.46 -11.62
CA LEU A 312 -22.49 -9.07 -11.20
C LEU A 312 -21.23 -8.42 -10.61
N SER A 313 -21.06 -7.11 -10.81
CA SER A 313 -20.05 -6.30 -10.11
C SER A 313 -18.61 -6.83 -10.21
N LEU A 314 -18.19 -7.32 -11.37
CA LEU A 314 -16.89 -7.99 -11.55
C LEU A 314 -15.77 -7.00 -11.91
N SER A 315 -14.62 -7.16 -11.27
CA SER A 315 -13.34 -6.70 -11.80
C SER A 315 -12.23 -7.70 -11.48
N PRO A 316 -11.12 -7.71 -12.23
CA PRO A 316 -9.88 -8.31 -11.75
C PRO A 316 -9.39 -7.58 -10.48
N ALA A 317 -8.55 -8.24 -9.69
CA ALA A 317 -8.01 -7.73 -8.43
C ALA A 317 -6.48 -7.87 -8.35
N ALA A 318 -5.87 -7.25 -7.33
CA ALA A 318 -4.51 -7.57 -6.93
C ALA A 318 -4.47 -8.98 -6.31
N CYS A 319 -3.32 -9.66 -6.44
CA CYS A 319 -3.19 -11.08 -6.12
C CYS A 319 -2.87 -11.38 -4.65
N ASP A 320 -2.56 -10.34 -3.87
CA ASP A 320 -2.70 -10.32 -2.42
C ASP A 320 -3.69 -9.19 -2.09
N CYS A 321 -4.56 -9.41 -1.09
CA CYS A 321 -5.51 -8.43 -0.57
C CYS A 321 -5.01 -7.74 0.72
N GLY A 322 -3.91 -8.21 1.30
CA GLY A 322 -3.43 -7.75 2.61
C GLY A 322 -4.49 -7.92 3.69
N SER A 323 -4.84 -6.83 4.38
CA SER A 323 -5.80 -6.82 5.49
C SER A 323 -7.28 -6.92 5.09
N ASP A 324 -7.63 -6.65 3.83
CA ASP A 324 -8.96 -6.14 3.49
C ASP A 324 -9.96 -7.21 3.01
N CYS A 325 -9.66 -8.48 3.30
CA CYS A 325 -10.31 -9.66 2.74
C CYS A 325 -11.67 -10.09 3.39
N ASN A 326 -12.47 -9.19 3.99
CA ASN A 326 -13.82 -9.55 4.50
C ASN A 326 -14.80 -8.35 4.70
N PRO A 327 -15.99 -8.34 4.06
CA PRO A 327 -16.97 -7.24 4.19
C PRO A 327 -18.09 -7.49 5.22
N SER A 328 -18.43 -6.49 6.06
CA SER A 328 -19.78 -6.37 6.70
C SER A 328 -20.11 -4.97 7.27
N SER A 329 -20.77 -4.13 6.46
CA SER A 329 -21.67 -3.00 6.80
C SER A 329 -21.67 -2.32 8.21
N SER A 330 -21.06 -1.12 8.26
CA SER A 330 -21.59 0.17 8.77
C SER A 330 -22.87 0.30 9.64
N SER A 331 -22.87 1.22 10.63
CA SER A 331 -23.70 2.47 10.59
C SER A 331 -23.80 3.33 11.89
N SER A 332 -23.53 4.64 11.75
CA SER A 332 -24.16 5.79 12.47
C SER A 332 -23.83 6.03 13.98
N SER A 333 -23.90 7.24 14.57
CA SER A 333 -24.23 8.59 14.03
C SER A 333 -23.51 9.76 14.75
N SER A 334 -23.36 10.86 14.02
CA SER A 334 -22.79 12.19 14.36
C SER A 334 -23.47 13.04 15.46
N SER A 335 -22.82 14.15 15.86
CA SER A 335 -23.46 15.47 16.04
C SER A 335 -22.47 16.64 15.83
N SER A 336 -22.95 17.78 15.31
CA SER A 336 -22.10 18.90 14.85
C SER A 336 -22.16 20.16 15.73
N SER A 337 -21.19 21.03 15.47
CA SER A 337 -21.00 22.44 15.89
C SER A 337 -22.19 23.38 15.51
N SER A 338 -22.24 24.69 15.82
CA SER A 338 -21.17 25.72 15.78
C SER A 338 -21.58 27.12 16.32
N SER A 339 -20.61 28.05 16.40
CA SER A 339 -20.73 29.52 16.18
C SER A 339 -21.49 30.40 17.22
N THR A 340 -21.26 31.71 17.44
CA THR A 340 -20.15 32.68 17.14
C THR A 340 -20.33 33.95 18.01
N SER A 341 -19.24 34.73 18.24
CA SER A 341 -19.10 36.21 18.48
C SER A 341 -20.29 37.10 18.96
N SER A 342 -20.16 38.18 19.76
CA SER A 342 -19.05 39.15 19.88
C SER A 342 -19.08 40.06 21.14
N SER A 343 -17.88 40.51 21.57
CA SER A 343 -17.49 41.81 22.21
C SER A 343 -18.37 42.60 23.22
N SER A 344 -17.76 42.89 24.39
CA SER A 344 -17.47 44.23 25.01
C SER A 344 -18.10 44.73 26.35
N SER A 345 -17.20 45.22 27.22
CA SER A 345 -17.32 46.33 28.21
C SER A 345 -18.10 46.24 29.55
N SER A 346 -17.34 45.92 30.63
CA SER A 346 -17.09 46.78 31.82
C SER A 346 -18.04 46.91 33.05
N SER A 347 -17.40 47.21 34.20
CA SER A 347 -17.90 47.85 35.45
C SER A 347 -18.74 47.07 36.49
N SER A 348 -18.01 46.36 37.37
CA SER A 348 -17.93 46.61 38.83
C SER A 348 -19.16 46.70 39.77
N SER A 349 -19.16 45.77 40.73
CA SER A 349 -19.28 45.95 42.20
C SER A 349 -20.63 46.22 42.91
N SER A 350 -20.88 45.37 43.93
CA SER A 350 -21.58 45.62 45.22
C SER A 350 -23.09 45.96 45.22
N SER A 351 -23.90 45.50 46.17
CA SER A 351 -23.72 44.48 47.24
C SER A 351 -25.07 44.15 47.91
N SER A 352 -25.09 43.11 48.77
CA SER A 352 -25.97 42.95 49.97
C SER A 352 -27.50 42.87 49.79
N SER A 353 -28.28 42.16 50.63
CA SER A 353 -28.06 41.00 51.52
C SER A 353 -29.39 40.62 52.19
N SER A 354 -29.56 39.36 52.64
CA SER A 354 -30.52 38.88 53.67
C SER A 354 -32.04 39.07 53.45
N SER A 355 -32.97 38.23 53.95
CA SER A 355 -32.90 36.88 54.56
C SER A 355 -34.34 36.32 54.75
N SER A 356 -34.47 35.10 55.32
CA SER A 356 -35.63 34.58 56.12
C SER A 356 -37.02 34.56 55.43
N SER A 357 -37.57 33.38 55.04
CA SER A 357 -38.39 32.46 55.87
C SER A 357 -39.79 33.04 56.26
N SER A 358 -40.88 32.30 56.51
CA SER A 358 -41.19 30.87 56.76
C SER A 358 -42.74 30.70 56.66
N SER A 359 -43.44 29.55 56.58
CA SER A 359 -43.16 28.10 56.47
C SER A 359 -44.52 27.35 56.35
N SER A 360 -44.54 25.99 56.44
CA SER A 360 -45.72 25.12 56.77
C SER A 360 -46.87 25.02 55.73
N SER A 361 -47.68 23.95 55.65
CA SER A 361 -47.73 22.66 56.39
C SER A 361 -48.49 21.55 55.63
N SER A 362 -48.35 20.32 56.13
CA SER A 362 -49.02 19.01 55.87
C SER A 362 -50.53 19.02 55.51
N SER A 363 -51.18 17.94 55.03
CA SER A 363 -51.08 16.54 55.51
C SER A 363 -51.71 15.45 54.60
N SER A 364 -51.27 14.19 54.78
CA SER A 364 -51.97 12.86 54.75
C SER A 364 -53.49 12.77 54.43
N SER A 365 -54.08 11.67 53.90
CA SER A 365 -53.67 10.32 53.42
C SER A 365 -54.92 9.60 52.81
N SER A 366 -55.15 8.26 52.67
CA SER A 366 -54.47 7.00 53.04
C SER A 366 -55.07 5.75 52.31
N SER A 367 -54.21 4.91 51.74
CA SER A 367 -54.19 3.41 51.68
C SER A 367 -55.47 2.54 51.78
N SER A 368 -55.57 1.51 50.91
CA SER A 368 -55.85 0.10 51.31
C SER A 368 -55.48 -0.93 50.22
N SER A 369 -55.13 -2.15 50.63
CA SER A 369 -54.79 -3.34 49.82
C SER A 369 -55.89 -4.43 50.00
N SER A 370 -55.90 -5.65 49.44
CA SER A 370 -54.83 -6.60 49.07
C SER A 370 -55.36 -7.75 48.16
N SER A 371 -54.45 -8.51 47.51
CA SER A 371 -54.43 -10.00 47.26
C SER A 371 -55.74 -10.83 47.12
N SER A 372 -55.82 -11.89 46.29
CA SER A 372 -54.85 -12.57 45.42
C SER A 372 -55.50 -13.71 44.58
N SER A 373 -54.91 -14.05 43.43
CA SER A 373 -54.94 -15.40 42.86
C SER A 373 -53.76 -15.57 41.88
N SER A 374 -53.22 -16.79 41.76
CA SER A 374 -52.05 -17.08 40.94
C SER A 374 -52.34 -18.18 39.91
N SER A 375 -51.92 -17.94 38.67
CA SER A 375 -51.92 -18.93 37.59
C SER A 375 -50.76 -18.65 36.64
N SER A 376 -49.81 -19.58 36.55
CA SER A 376 -48.59 -19.43 35.76
C SER A 376 -48.86 -19.61 34.26
N SER A 377 -48.35 -18.70 33.45
CA SER A 377 -48.23 -18.84 31.98
C SER A 377 -46.91 -18.21 31.54
N SER A 378 -46.02 -19.01 30.96
CA SER A 378 -44.64 -18.61 30.66
C SER A 378 -44.55 -17.62 29.50
N SER A 379 -44.00 -16.43 29.75
CA SER A 379 -43.59 -15.50 28.69
C SER A 379 -42.20 -15.90 28.17
N SER A 380 -42.15 -16.79 27.19
CA SER A 380 -40.89 -17.20 26.56
C SER A 380 -40.25 -16.03 25.82
N SER A 381 -39.15 -15.50 26.36
CA SER A 381 -38.31 -14.50 25.69
C SER A 381 -37.60 -15.15 24.51
N SER A 382 -38.08 -14.92 23.29
CA SER A 382 -37.48 -15.41 22.06
C SER A 382 -36.22 -14.62 21.70
N SER A 383 -35.11 -14.93 22.36
CA SER A 383 -33.77 -14.52 21.94
C SER A 383 -33.46 -15.12 20.56
N SER A 384 -33.17 -14.27 19.58
CA SER A 384 -32.64 -14.69 18.28
C SER A 384 -31.22 -15.23 18.47
N SER A 385 -31.08 -16.54 18.65
CA SER A 385 -29.77 -17.18 18.75
C SER A 385 -29.06 -17.05 17.40
N GLY A 386 -27.89 -16.40 17.40
CA GLY A 386 -26.88 -16.65 16.37
C GLY A 386 -26.51 -18.14 16.35
N SER A 387 -25.96 -18.62 15.24
CA SER A 387 -25.55 -20.02 15.14
C SER A 387 -24.41 -20.30 16.12
N VAL A 388 -24.57 -21.22 17.06
CA VAL A 388 -23.47 -21.57 17.97
C VAL A 388 -22.44 -22.34 17.15
N LYS A 389 -21.26 -21.75 16.98
CA LYS A 389 -20.11 -22.35 16.32
C LYS A 389 -19.12 -22.86 17.39
N THR A 390 -18.28 -23.79 16.99
CA THR A 390 -17.04 -24.14 17.70
C THR A 390 -15.88 -23.95 16.74
N ILE A 391 -14.83 -23.27 17.20
CA ILE A 391 -13.53 -23.16 16.53
C ILE A 391 -12.45 -23.78 17.41
N SER A 392 -11.36 -24.26 16.81
CA SER A 392 -10.09 -24.46 17.52
C SER A 392 -9.09 -23.40 17.05
N ILE A 393 -8.21 -22.96 17.94
CA ILE A 393 -7.09 -22.09 17.64
C ILE A 393 -5.83 -22.75 18.18
N GLU A 394 -5.04 -23.33 17.26
CA GLU A 394 -3.71 -23.86 17.51
C GLU A 394 -2.67 -22.70 17.44
N GLU A 395 -1.45 -22.94 17.90
CA GLU A 395 -0.33 -22.01 17.79
C GLU A 395 -0.05 -21.56 16.35
N ASN A 396 0.32 -20.29 16.17
CA ASN A 396 0.59 -19.65 14.88
C ASN A 396 -0.56 -19.73 13.83
N THR A 397 -1.77 -20.11 14.24
CA THR A 397 -2.98 -19.99 13.40
C THR A 397 -3.71 -18.68 13.69
N SER A 398 -4.61 -18.25 12.78
CA SER A 398 -5.42 -17.05 12.99
C SER A 398 -6.13 -17.08 14.35
N GLY A 399 -6.04 -15.98 15.09
CA GLY A 399 -6.57 -15.84 16.44
C GLY A 399 -5.62 -16.25 17.56
N PHE A 400 -4.44 -16.83 17.26
CA PHE A 400 -3.33 -16.93 18.21
C PHE A 400 -2.49 -15.65 18.11
N CYS A 401 -2.26 -14.97 19.23
CA CYS A 401 -1.65 -13.64 19.26
C CYS A 401 -0.24 -13.61 19.86
N GLY A 402 0.14 -14.63 20.62
CA GLY A 402 1.48 -14.77 21.15
C GLY A 402 1.53 -15.61 22.42
N VAL A 403 2.75 -15.96 22.82
CA VAL A 403 3.08 -16.57 24.10
C VAL A 403 4.32 -15.88 24.65
N GLU A 404 4.28 -15.49 25.92
CA GLU A 404 5.45 -15.00 26.66
C GLU A 404 6.29 -16.21 27.06
N GLY A 405 7.10 -16.68 26.10
CA GLY A 405 7.83 -17.94 26.14
C GLY A 405 8.17 -18.42 24.72
N SER A 406 7.86 -19.69 24.40
CA SER A 406 8.13 -20.29 23.10
C SER A 406 6.94 -21.10 22.56
N VAL A 407 6.93 -21.31 21.25
CA VAL A 407 6.18 -22.40 20.60
C VAL A 407 7.11 -23.60 20.48
N ASP A 408 6.80 -24.67 21.21
CA ASP A 408 7.65 -25.86 21.36
C ASP A 408 7.07 -27.07 20.61
N SER A 409 7.94 -27.97 20.16
CA SER A 409 7.58 -29.26 19.54
C SER A 409 8.25 -30.47 20.22
N ASN A 410 8.84 -30.24 21.40
CA ASN A 410 9.73 -31.19 22.09
C ASN A 410 9.03 -32.30 22.89
N ASN A 411 7.71 -32.20 23.07
CA ASN A 411 6.86 -33.23 23.67
C ASN A 411 5.91 -33.78 22.60
N SER A 412 5.58 -35.07 22.63
CA SER A 412 4.71 -35.68 21.62
C SER A 412 3.22 -35.63 21.98
N GLY A 413 2.36 -35.68 20.97
CA GLY A 413 0.90 -35.80 21.13
C GLY A 413 0.11 -34.49 21.07
N TYR A 414 0.76 -33.37 20.75
CA TYR A 414 0.09 -32.13 20.37
C TYR A 414 -0.62 -32.24 19.01
N THR A 415 -1.43 -31.24 18.65
CA THR A 415 -1.98 -31.00 17.31
C THR A 415 -1.40 -29.72 16.70
N GLY A 416 -1.53 -29.52 15.39
CA GLY A 416 -0.83 -28.42 14.72
C GLY A 416 0.66 -28.72 14.47
N ILE A 417 1.52 -27.72 14.68
CA ILE A 417 2.97 -27.75 14.45
C ILE A 417 3.79 -27.77 15.76
N GLY A 418 3.20 -27.36 16.88
CA GLY A 418 3.82 -27.35 18.21
C GLY A 418 2.79 -27.21 19.34
N PHE A 419 3.12 -26.43 20.36
CA PHE A 419 2.23 -26.00 21.43
C PHE A 419 2.83 -24.74 22.12
N ALA A 420 1.99 -23.93 22.75
CA ALA A 420 2.44 -22.77 23.52
C ALA A 420 3.02 -23.16 24.89
N ASN A 421 4.24 -22.72 25.15
CA ASN A 421 5.00 -22.95 26.38
C ASN A 421 5.43 -21.60 26.98
N THR A 422 4.76 -21.12 28.04
CA THR A 422 5.16 -19.88 28.72
C THR A 422 6.50 -20.02 29.43
N GLU A 423 7.21 -18.91 29.62
CA GLU A 423 8.28 -18.84 30.61
C GLU A 423 7.82 -19.35 31.98
N ASN A 424 8.76 -19.91 32.77
CA ASN A 424 8.47 -20.42 34.10
C ASN A 424 8.49 -19.28 35.13
N ALA A 425 7.60 -18.29 34.95
CA ALA A 425 7.50 -17.10 35.76
C ALA A 425 6.03 -16.75 36.10
N ASP A 426 5.89 -15.78 37.00
CA ASP A 426 4.61 -15.18 37.42
C ASP A 426 4.30 -14.01 36.47
N GLY A 427 3.05 -13.89 36.02
CA GLY A 427 2.64 -12.90 35.02
C GLY A 427 2.85 -13.30 33.55
N SER A 428 3.54 -14.41 33.25
CA SER A 428 3.73 -14.89 31.87
C SER A 428 2.43 -15.42 31.26
N GLY A 429 2.03 -14.90 30.09
CA GLY A 429 0.76 -15.18 29.45
C GLY A 429 0.79 -15.83 28.07
N ILE A 430 -0.40 -16.23 27.63
CA ILE A 430 -0.74 -16.59 26.24
C ILE A 430 -1.96 -15.75 25.85
N ASP A 431 -1.90 -15.15 24.66
CA ASP A 431 -2.91 -14.23 24.15
C ASP A 431 -3.58 -14.80 22.88
N TRP A 432 -4.89 -14.62 22.79
CA TRP A 432 -5.73 -14.97 21.64
C TRP A 432 -6.70 -13.84 21.30
N ALA A 433 -7.23 -13.82 20.08
CA ALA A 433 -8.27 -12.88 19.66
C ALA A 433 -9.40 -13.58 18.90
N ILE A 434 -10.65 -13.31 19.29
CA ILE A 434 -11.85 -13.85 18.63
C ILE A 434 -12.88 -12.76 18.33
N THR A 435 -13.72 -13.01 17.33
CA THR A 435 -14.94 -12.25 17.04
C THR A 435 -16.18 -13.12 17.32
N GLY A 436 -17.35 -12.50 17.46
CA GLY A 436 -18.63 -13.20 17.61
C GLY A 436 -19.71 -12.39 18.32
N ASP A 437 -20.91 -12.95 18.38
CA ASP A 437 -22.12 -12.33 18.96
C ASP A 437 -22.08 -12.25 20.49
N PRO A 438 -22.93 -11.42 21.14
CA PRO A 438 -22.98 -11.33 22.59
C PRO A 438 -23.69 -12.57 23.19
N GLY A 439 -23.10 -13.20 24.20
CA GLY A 439 -23.69 -14.39 24.82
C GLY A 439 -22.71 -15.20 25.67
N THR A 440 -23.10 -16.43 26.00
CA THR A 440 -22.25 -17.39 26.73
C THR A 440 -21.29 -18.10 25.78
N TYR A 441 -20.01 -18.13 26.14
CA TYR A 441 -18.93 -18.81 25.43
C TYR A 441 -18.31 -19.85 26.35
N THR A 442 -18.13 -21.08 25.87
CA THR A 442 -17.31 -22.09 26.52
C THR A 442 -15.90 -22.01 25.95
N LEU A 443 -14.92 -21.61 26.77
CA LEU A 443 -13.50 -21.69 26.44
C LEU A 443 -12.96 -23.02 26.97
N ARG A 444 -12.32 -23.84 26.13
CA ARG A 444 -11.77 -25.15 26.50
C ARG A 444 -10.34 -25.31 25.97
N TRP A 445 -9.37 -25.30 26.87
CA TRP A 445 -7.98 -25.56 26.53
C TRP A 445 -7.70 -27.07 26.49
N ARG A 446 -6.92 -27.52 25.50
CA ARG A 446 -6.18 -28.78 25.55
C ARG A 446 -4.77 -28.47 26.08
N PHE A 447 -4.27 -29.28 27.01
CA PHE A 447 -3.06 -28.95 27.76
C PHE A 447 -2.32 -30.16 28.32
N ALA A 448 -1.02 -30.02 28.58
CA ALA A 448 -0.22 -30.99 29.32
C ALA A 448 0.43 -30.34 30.55
N ASN A 449 0.35 -31.01 31.69
CA ASN A 449 1.08 -30.65 32.90
C ASN A 449 1.76 -31.92 33.45
N GLY A 450 3.05 -32.07 33.16
CA GLY A 450 3.84 -33.21 33.61
C GLY A 450 4.26 -33.16 35.09
N SER A 451 3.87 -32.13 35.84
CA SER A 451 4.13 -32.02 37.28
C SER A 451 3.00 -32.60 38.14
N THR A 452 3.26 -32.83 39.42
CA THR A 452 2.25 -33.26 40.40
C THR A 452 1.51 -32.10 41.08
N THR A 453 1.66 -30.88 40.55
CA THR A 453 1.15 -29.63 41.12
C THR A 453 0.32 -28.88 40.09
N ASN A 454 -0.81 -28.27 40.50
CA ASN A 454 -1.63 -27.48 39.59
C ASN A 454 -0.87 -26.21 39.19
N ARG A 455 -0.58 -26.05 37.90
CA ARG A 455 -0.29 -24.71 37.34
C ARG A 455 -1.62 -23.99 37.18
N SER A 456 -1.67 -22.69 37.46
CA SER A 456 -2.92 -21.91 37.43
C SER A 456 -2.71 -20.65 36.61
N GLY A 457 -3.76 -20.26 35.87
CA GLY A 457 -3.78 -19.01 35.12
C GLY A 457 -5.04 -18.19 35.40
N VAL A 458 -4.90 -16.86 35.37
CA VAL A 458 -6.02 -15.92 35.36
C VAL A 458 -6.44 -15.70 33.91
N LEU A 459 -7.71 -15.95 33.61
CA LEU A 459 -8.34 -15.54 32.36
C LEU A 459 -8.79 -14.08 32.48
N SER A 460 -8.29 -13.23 31.60
CA SER A 460 -8.85 -11.90 31.34
C SER A 460 -9.41 -11.81 29.92
N VAL A 461 -10.37 -10.91 29.72
CA VAL A 461 -10.88 -10.54 28.39
C VAL A 461 -10.90 -9.03 28.28
N ASN A 462 -10.31 -8.47 27.22
CA ASN A 462 -10.12 -7.03 27.01
C ASN A 462 -9.55 -6.33 28.28
N GLY A 463 -8.52 -6.95 28.88
CA GLY A 463 -7.86 -6.45 30.10
C GLY A 463 -8.66 -6.61 31.41
N SER A 464 -9.82 -7.26 31.39
CA SER A 464 -10.70 -7.45 32.56
C SER A 464 -10.69 -8.92 33.03
N ASN A 465 -10.22 -9.17 34.25
CA ASN A 465 -10.12 -10.53 34.81
C ASN A 465 -11.51 -11.15 35.03
N LEU A 466 -11.77 -12.30 34.40
CA LEU A 466 -13.06 -13.02 34.46
C LEU A 466 -13.02 -14.27 35.35
N SER A 467 -11.88 -14.99 35.38
CA SER A 467 -11.80 -16.29 36.07
C SER A 467 -10.36 -16.67 36.42
N THR A 468 -10.20 -17.68 37.28
CA THR A 468 -8.91 -18.37 37.52
C THR A 468 -9.09 -19.84 37.20
N ARG A 469 -8.12 -20.44 36.52
CA ARG A 469 -8.21 -21.80 35.98
C ARG A 469 -7.02 -22.65 36.39
N ASP A 470 -7.32 -23.75 37.08
CA ASP A 470 -6.36 -24.80 37.40
C ASP A 470 -6.15 -25.75 36.22
N PHE A 471 -4.88 -25.96 35.89
CA PHE A 471 -4.36 -26.95 34.96
C PHE A 471 -3.70 -28.07 35.77
N THR A 472 -4.52 -29.04 36.20
CA THR A 472 -4.11 -30.17 37.04
C THR A 472 -3.10 -31.08 36.36
N GLY A 473 -2.18 -31.69 37.12
CA GLY A 473 -1.20 -32.65 36.58
C GLY A 473 -1.82 -33.76 35.72
N THR A 474 -1.41 -33.87 34.46
CA THR A 474 -1.92 -34.84 33.47
C THR A 474 -1.19 -36.18 33.49
N GLY A 475 -0.10 -36.28 34.27
CA GLY A 475 0.71 -37.49 34.43
C GLY A 475 1.96 -37.56 33.54
N GLY A 476 2.14 -36.61 32.63
CA GLY A 476 3.35 -36.47 31.80
C GLY A 476 3.20 -35.35 30.77
N TRP A 477 4.31 -34.76 30.33
CA TRP A 477 4.30 -33.64 29.37
C TRP A 477 3.88 -34.03 27.94
N SER A 478 3.87 -35.34 27.62
CA SER A 478 3.25 -35.90 26.40
C SER A 478 1.85 -36.50 26.64
N THR A 479 1.27 -36.27 27.83
CA THR A 479 -0.09 -36.72 28.18
C THR A 479 -0.99 -35.49 28.26
N TRP A 480 -1.94 -35.40 27.34
CA TRP A 480 -2.77 -34.21 27.14
C TRP A 480 -4.18 -34.40 27.72
N GLY A 481 -4.62 -33.46 28.53
CA GLY A 481 -5.98 -33.35 29.07
C GLY A 481 -6.70 -32.11 28.53
N THR A 482 -7.95 -31.90 28.98
CA THR A 482 -8.73 -30.69 28.64
C THR A 482 -9.38 -30.08 29.86
N THR A 483 -9.52 -28.75 29.90
CA THR A 483 -10.17 -28.01 30.99
C THR A 483 -10.95 -26.82 30.41
N SER A 484 -12.12 -26.48 30.95
CA SER A 484 -13.00 -25.45 30.35
C SER A 484 -13.72 -24.55 31.34
N VAL A 485 -14.09 -23.35 30.89
CA VAL A 485 -14.87 -22.36 31.63
C VAL A 485 -15.94 -21.73 30.73
N ASP A 486 -17.13 -21.50 31.28
CA ASP A 486 -18.19 -20.73 30.62
C ASP A 486 -18.12 -19.27 31.07
N VAL A 487 -18.07 -18.35 30.11
CA VAL A 487 -17.99 -16.89 30.33
C VAL A 487 -19.03 -16.18 29.47
N ASN A 488 -19.64 -15.11 29.99
CA ASN A 488 -20.54 -14.27 29.21
C ASN A 488 -19.75 -13.10 28.62
N LEU A 489 -19.66 -13.03 27.29
CA LEU A 489 -18.87 -12.04 26.57
C LEU A 489 -19.76 -11.13 25.72
N SER A 490 -19.32 -9.89 25.53
CA SER A 490 -19.96 -8.91 24.63
C SER A 490 -19.72 -9.23 23.16
N SER A 491 -20.48 -8.56 22.29
CA SER A 491 -20.29 -8.55 20.84
C SER A 491 -18.94 -7.93 20.42
N GLY A 492 -18.48 -8.25 19.21
CA GLY A 492 -17.27 -7.64 18.62
C GLY A 492 -15.97 -8.39 18.96
N LEU A 493 -14.83 -7.71 18.85
CA LEU A 493 -13.51 -8.27 19.14
C LEU A 493 -13.32 -8.53 20.65
N LYS A 494 -12.74 -9.68 20.96
CA LYS A 494 -12.47 -10.17 22.30
C LYS A 494 -11.02 -10.68 22.35
N ASN A 495 -10.13 -9.88 22.94
CA ASN A 495 -8.76 -10.27 23.23
C ASN A 495 -8.80 -11.08 24.53
N LEU A 496 -8.45 -12.37 24.47
CA LEU A 496 -8.43 -13.30 25.59
C LEU A 496 -6.97 -13.48 26.04
N ARG A 497 -6.65 -13.16 27.28
CA ARG A 497 -5.34 -13.47 27.88
C ARG A 497 -5.50 -14.50 28.97
N LEU A 498 -4.70 -15.57 28.91
CA LEU A 498 -4.50 -16.48 30.03
C LEU A 498 -3.13 -16.20 30.62
N GLU A 499 -3.06 -15.77 31.87
CA GLU A 499 -1.85 -15.27 32.50
C GLU A 499 -1.46 -16.11 33.74
N SER A 500 -0.21 -16.56 33.82
CA SER A 500 0.29 -17.31 34.98
C SER A 500 0.17 -16.52 36.28
N ASN A 501 -0.42 -17.12 37.32
CA ASN A 501 -0.40 -16.56 38.69
C ASN A 501 0.48 -17.40 39.65
N GLN A 502 1.52 -18.03 39.10
CA GLN A 502 2.54 -18.73 39.85
C GLN A 502 3.91 -18.54 39.19
N ALA A 503 4.99 -18.47 39.98
CA ALA A 503 6.39 -18.50 39.51
C ALA A 503 6.84 -19.85 38.89
N SER A 504 5.92 -20.61 38.31
CA SER A 504 6.20 -21.80 37.50
C SER A 504 5.67 -21.70 36.07
N GLY A 505 5.01 -20.61 35.69
CA GLY A 505 4.35 -20.47 34.39
C GLY A 505 3.03 -21.27 34.30
N LEU A 506 2.42 -21.25 33.11
CA LEU A 506 1.25 -22.04 32.76
C LEU A 506 1.61 -23.50 32.45
N ALA A 507 0.58 -24.35 32.35
CA ALA A 507 0.75 -25.65 31.69
C ALA A 507 0.97 -25.44 30.18
N ASN A 508 1.60 -26.41 29.51
CA ASN A 508 1.76 -26.37 28.06
C ASN A 508 0.38 -26.39 27.42
N ILE A 509 0.02 -25.34 26.67
CA ILE A 509 -1.28 -25.24 26.00
C ILE A 509 -1.09 -25.63 24.54
N ASP A 510 -1.85 -26.64 24.13
CA ASP A 510 -1.91 -27.16 22.77
C ASP A 510 -2.76 -26.19 21.92
N HIS A 511 -4.08 -26.30 22.03
CA HIS A 511 -5.02 -25.32 21.47
C HIS A 511 -6.06 -24.85 22.48
N ILE A 512 -6.78 -23.79 22.09
CA ILE A 512 -8.04 -23.38 22.72
C ILE A 512 -9.22 -23.65 21.77
N GLU A 513 -10.11 -24.56 22.17
CA GLU A 513 -11.41 -24.74 21.52
C GLU A 513 -12.43 -23.79 22.14
N ILE A 514 -13.09 -22.99 21.30
CA ILE A 514 -13.97 -21.90 21.70
C ILE A 514 -15.34 -22.14 21.08
N THR A 515 -16.35 -22.37 21.93
CA THR A 515 -17.75 -22.55 21.50
C THR A 515 -18.56 -21.34 21.88
N GLY A 516 -19.25 -20.71 20.92
CA GLY A 516 -20.06 -19.52 21.20
C GLY A 516 -20.92 -19.04 20.02
N PRO A 517 -21.86 -18.10 20.26
CA PRO A 517 -22.71 -17.52 19.22
C PRO A 517 -21.88 -16.84 18.11
N ASN A 518 -21.99 -17.36 16.89
CA ASN A 518 -21.32 -16.89 15.67
C ASN A 518 -19.80 -16.65 15.84
N VAL A 519 -19.13 -17.42 16.70
CA VAL A 519 -17.71 -17.24 17.01
C VAL A 519 -16.80 -17.58 15.82
N ASN A 520 -15.82 -16.72 15.55
CA ASN A 520 -14.74 -16.96 14.58
C ASN A 520 -13.42 -16.47 15.19
N ALA A 521 -12.30 -17.05 14.76
CA ALA A 521 -10.97 -16.53 15.12
C ALA A 521 -10.76 -15.14 14.50
N SER A 522 -9.95 -14.29 15.15
CA SER A 522 -9.60 -12.97 14.61
C SER A 522 -8.35 -13.06 13.74
N ALA A 523 -8.37 -12.41 12.56
CA ALA A 523 -7.17 -12.23 11.75
C ALA A 523 -6.20 -11.19 12.37
N THR A 524 -6.70 -10.33 13.27
CA THR A 524 -5.92 -9.29 13.95
C THR A 524 -5.96 -9.45 15.47
N CYS A 525 -4.83 -9.15 16.10
CA CYS A 525 -4.63 -9.24 17.54
C CYS A 525 -4.60 -7.84 18.15
N GLY A 526 -5.65 -7.49 18.90
CA GLY A 526 -5.69 -6.20 19.59
C GLY A 526 -4.72 -6.20 20.78
N GLY A 527 -3.78 -5.24 20.81
CA GLY A 527 -2.78 -5.15 21.86
C GLY A 527 -3.39 -5.10 23.27
N ALA A 528 -2.96 -6.02 24.14
CA ALA A 528 -3.42 -6.12 25.52
C ALA A 528 -2.76 -5.06 26.41
N ASN A 529 -3.29 -3.83 26.43
CA ASN A 529 -2.78 -2.79 27.31
C ASN A 529 -3.35 -2.94 28.74
N SER A 530 -2.50 -3.30 29.70
CA SER A 530 -2.84 -3.46 31.12
C SER A 530 -3.25 -2.12 31.76
N SER A 531 -4.25 -2.14 32.64
CA SER A 531 -4.89 -0.92 33.14
C SER A 531 -4.23 -0.33 34.41
N SER A 532 -4.18 1.00 34.48
CA SER A 532 -3.90 1.74 35.74
C SER A 532 -5.11 2.61 36.12
N SER A 533 -5.70 2.33 37.28
CA SER A 533 -6.97 2.92 37.71
C SER A 533 -6.81 4.19 38.57
N SER A 534 -7.63 5.21 38.31
CA SER A 534 -8.03 6.19 39.33
C SER A 534 -9.46 6.68 39.09
N SER A 535 -10.23 6.87 40.17
CA SER A 535 -11.70 6.93 40.10
C SER A 535 -12.31 8.08 40.92
N SER A 536 -13.26 8.81 40.34
CA SER A 536 -14.27 9.55 41.14
C SER A 536 -15.58 9.85 40.39
N SER A 537 -16.67 9.54 41.08
CA SER A 537 -18.09 9.87 40.82
C SER A 537 -18.34 11.36 40.52
N SER A 538 -19.44 11.78 39.85
CA SER A 538 -20.81 11.56 40.33
C SER A 538 -21.96 11.81 39.32
N THR A 539 -23.06 11.08 39.56
CA THR A 539 -24.49 11.29 39.19
C THR A 539 -25.05 12.69 39.54
N SER A 540 -26.20 13.20 39.03
CA SER A 540 -27.22 12.72 38.04
C SER A 540 -28.30 13.80 37.79
N SER A 541 -29.09 13.67 36.70
CA SER A 541 -30.51 14.14 36.51
C SER A 541 -30.86 15.65 36.66
N SER A 542 -31.78 16.29 35.92
CA SER A 542 -32.60 16.01 34.71
C SER A 542 -33.30 17.37 34.31
N SER A 543 -34.38 17.56 33.53
CA SER A 543 -35.41 16.72 32.86
C SER A 543 -36.31 17.57 31.92
N SER A 544 -37.01 16.90 30.99
CA SER A 544 -38.35 17.23 30.40
C SER A 544 -38.57 18.43 29.44
N SER A 545 -39.24 18.11 28.30
CA SER A 545 -40.36 18.85 27.64
C SER A 545 -40.20 19.25 26.15
N SER A 546 -40.89 18.48 25.28
CA SER A 546 -41.71 18.89 24.11
C SER A 546 -41.12 19.63 22.88
N SER A 547 -41.06 18.90 21.75
CA SER A 547 -41.55 19.25 20.38
C SER A 547 -40.96 20.48 19.63
N SER A 548 -40.65 20.46 18.32
CA SER A 548 -41.16 19.60 17.23
C SER A 548 -40.17 19.44 16.05
N SER A 549 -40.17 18.25 15.44
CA SER A 549 -39.95 17.96 13.99
C SER A 549 -39.11 18.90 13.10
N SER A 550 -37.88 18.48 12.80
CA SER A 550 -37.34 18.38 11.43
C SER A 550 -36.17 17.39 11.40
N SER A 551 -35.80 16.86 10.23
CA SER A 551 -35.00 15.62 10.12
C SER A 551 -33.80 15.75 9.17
N SER A 552 -32.62 15.43 9.69
CA SER A 552 -31.42 15.07 8.93
C SER A 552 -30.63 14.02 9.71
N SER A 553 -30.03 13.07 9.01
CA SER A 553 -29.37 11.89 9.58
C SER A 553 -27.98 11.73 8.98
N SER A 554 -26.97 11.50 9.81
CA SER A 554 -25.57 11.51 9.39
C SER A 554 -24.77 10.32 9.94
N SER A 555 -23.87 9.83 9.10
CA SER A 555 -22.99 8.68 9.31
C SER A 555 -21.88 8.94 10.33
N SER A 556 -21.11 7.89 10.63
CA SER A 556 -19.87 7.90 11.41
C SER A 556 -18.80 7.16 10.61
N SER A 557 -17.57 7.66 10.64
CA SER A 557 -16.49 7.31 9.70
C SER A 557 -15.29 6.66 10.40
N SER A 558 -14.56 5.84 9.66
CA SER A 558 -13.15 5.51 9.92
C SER A 558 -12.30 6.79 9.77
N GLY A 559 -11.91 7.40 10.88
CA GLY A 559 -10.99 8.54 10.90
C GLY A 559 -9.55 8.08 11.13
N SER A 560 -8.61 8.59 10.34
CA SER A 560 -7.21 8.63 10.77
C SER A 560 -7.09 9.61 11.94
N THR A 561 -6.10 9.40 12.82
CA THR A 561 -5.78 10.36 13.89
C THR A 561 -4.89 11.51 13.39
N ASP A 562 -4.32 11.38 12.20
CA ASP A 562 -3.66 12.50 11.51
C ASP A 562 -4.72 13.50 11.02
N PRO A 563 -4.76 14.76 11.52
CA PRO A 563 -5.79 15.73 11.15
C PRO A 563 -5.71 16.20 9.69
N TRP A 564 -4.65 15.83 8.97
CA TRP A 564 -4.46 16.15 7.55
C TRP A 564 -4.94 15.03 6.63
N VAL A 565 -5.24 13.83 7.15
CA VAL A 565 -5.60 12.65 6.35
C VAL A 565 -7.11 12.44 6.31
N THR A 566 -7.68 12.63 5.12
CA THR A 566 -8.99 12.08 4.78
C THR A 566 -8.84 10.57 4.63
N GLY A 567 -9.40 9.79 5.55
CA GLY A 567 -9.26 8.32 5.54
C GLY A 567 -9.83 7.64 4.29
N CYS A 568 -9.67 6.32 4.20
CA CYS A 568 -10.32 5.49 3.19
C CYS A 568 -11.62 4.85 3.72
N GLY A 569 -12.53 4.43 2.83
CA GLY A 569 -13.79 3.76 3.21
C GLY A 569 -15.02 3.94 2.31
N THR A 570 -14.95 4.72 1.22
CA THR A 570 -16.05 4.83 0.23
C THR A 570 -15.53 4.84 -1.21
N GLU A 571 -16.43 4.60 -2.17
CA GLU A 571 -16.20 4.83 -3.60
C GLU A 571 -15.63 6.23 -3.89
N THR A 572 -16.09 7.24 -3.15
CA THR A 572 -15.62 8.64 -3.21
C THR A 572 -14.40 8.94 -2.33
N SER A 573 -13.70 7.91 -1.83
CA SER A 573 -12.47 8.04 -1.02
C SER A 573 -12.66 8.92 0.24
N ASN A 574 -13.80 8.70 0.92
CA ASN A 574 -14.40 9.42 2.05
C ASN A 574 -14.77 10.91 1.80
N LEU A 575 -14.68 11.40 0.57
CA LEU A 575 -15.11 12.76 0.22
C LEU A 575 -16.60 12.81 -0.18
N SER A 576 -17.21 13.99 -0.08
CA SER A 576 -18.63 14.22 -0.35
C SER A 576 -18.83 15.43 -1.27
N ALA A 577 -19.68 15.27 -2.28
CA ALA A 577 -19.96 16.29 -3.30
C ALA A 577 -21.46 16.36 -3.62
N ALA A 578 -21.91 17.51 -4.11
CA ALA A 578 -23.30 17.76 -4.49
C ALA A 578 -23.74 16.96 -5.74
N LYS A 579 -22.76 16.54 -6.57
CA LYS A 579 -22.91 15.73 -7.77
C LYS A 579 -21.58 15.06 -8.09
N ILE A 580 -21.63 13.86 -8.63
CA ILE A 580 -20.48 13.09 -9.10
C ILE A 580 -20.54 13.01 -10.63
N LEU A 581 -19.39 13.24 -11.27
CA LEU A 581 -19.11 12.99 -12.67
C LEU A 581 -18.19 11.77 -12.78
N TYR A 582 -18.72 10.65 -13.26
CA TYR A 582 -17.99 9.40 -13.41
C TYR A 582 -17.14 9.43 -14.69
N VAL A 583 -15.84 9.11 -14.56
CA VAL A 583 -14.84 9.26 -15.62
C VAL A 583 -13.93 8.04 -15.70
N THR A 584 -13.82 7.40 -16.87
CA THR A 584 -12.97 6.23 -17.10
C THR A 584 -11.91 6.51 -18.18
N PRO A 585 -10.80 5.75 -18.26
CA PRO A 585 -9.80 5.92 -19.31
C PRO A 585 -10.36 5.85 -20.75
N GLY A 586 -11.43 5.08 -20.96
CA GLY A 586 -12.17 4.97 -22.23
C GLY A 586 -13.46 5.81 -22.30
N GLY A 587 -13.64 6.77 -21.39
CA GLY A 587 -14.87 7.56 -21.26
C GLY A 587 -15.18 8.42 -22.49
N SER A 588 -16.46 8.65 -22.78
CA SER A 588 -16.89 9.32 -24.02
C SER A 588 -17.15 10.82 -23.83
N ASN A 589 -16.70 11.65 -24.78
CA ASN A 589 -17.02 13.09 -24.82
C ASN A 589 -18.52 13.40 -24.94
N ASN A 590 -19.37 12.42 -25.25
CA ASN A 590 -20.82 12.57 -25.38
C ASN A 590 -21.62 11.88 -24.26
N ALA A 591 -20.94 11.22 -23.30
CA ALA A 591 -21.59 10.59 -22.17
C ALA A 591 -21.86 11.61 -21.05
N SER A 592 -22.94 11.42 -20.28
CA SER A 592 -23.38 12.41 -19.29
C SER A 592 -22.75 12.22 -17.90
N GLY A 593 -21.77 11.33 -17.75
CA GLY A 593 -21.00 11.14 -16.52
C GLY A 593 -21.82 10.69 -15.31
N THR A 594 -22.96 10.00 -15.51
CA THR A 594 -23.91 9.67 -14.42
C THR A 594 -23.63 8.37 -13.68
N SER A 595 -22.76 7.53 -14.23
CA SER A 595 -22.38 6.20 -13.71
C SER A 595 -21.16 5.70 -14.49
N TRP A 596 -20.43 4.69 -13.97
CA TRP A 596 -19.33 4.05 -14.71
C TRP A 596 -19.74 3.54 -16.10
N SER A 597 -20.96 3.00 -16.22
CA SER A 597 -21.57 2.55 -17.49
C SER A 597 -21.95 3.66 -18.48
N ASN A 598 -21.87 4.92 -18.06
CA ASN A 598 -22.14 6.12 -18.86
C ASN A 598 -21.08 7.19 -18.52
N ALA A 599 -19.83 6.76 -18.39
CA ALA A 599 -18.71 7.60 -17.97
C ALA A 599 -18.24 8.52 -19.11
N MET A 600 -17.97 9.77 -18.74
CA MET A 600 -17.47 10.79 -19.66
C MET A 600 -15.94 10.77 -19.71
N SER A 601 -15.34 11.46 -20.70
CA SER A 601 -13.89 11.63 -20.75
C SER A 601 -13.40 12.66 -19.72
N LEU A 602 -12.12 12.58 -19.34
CA LEU A 602 -11.50 13.52 -18.40
C LEU A 602 -11.62 14.98 -18.87
N SER A 603 -11.41 15.24 -20.16
CA SER A 603 -11.58 16.57 -20.74
C SER A 603 -13.01 17.10 -20.60
N SER A 604 -14.02 16.28 -20.90
CA SER A 604 -15.42 16.70 -20.78
C SER A 604 -15.83 16.86 -19.32
N ALA A 605 -15.30 16.07 -18.39
CA ALA A 605 -15.54 16.27 -16.96
C ALA A 605 -14.95 17.59 -16.43
N ILE A 606 -13.74 17.97 -16.88
CA ILE A 606 -13.14 19.28 -16.58
C ILE A 606 -14.01 20.41 -17.18
N GLU A 607 -14.51 20.24 -18.41
CA GLU A 607 -15.40 21.20 -19.08
C GLU A 607 -16.79 21.33 -18.42
N ASP A 608 -17.30 20.29 -17.74
CA ASP A 608 -18.63 20.29 -17.09
C ASP A 608 -18.62 20.59 -15.56
N VAL A 609 -17.61 20.16 -14.80
CA VAL A 609 -17.62 20.22 -13.32
C VAL A 609 -17.87 21.62 -12.74
N SER A 610 -18.61 21.73 -11.64
CA SER A 610 -18.87 23.00 -10.93
C SER A 610 -18.44 22.96 -9.46
N ALA A 611 -18.43 24.11 -8.79
CA ALA A 611 -18.10 24.21 -7.37
C ALA A 611 -18.98 23.29 -6.51
N GLY A 612 -18.36 22.45 -5.67
CA GLY A 612 -19.03 21.43 -4.86
C GLY A 612 -19.33 20.13 -5.61
N GLU A 613 -18.99 20.00 -6.89
CA GLU A 613 -19.08 18.76 -7.66
C GLU A 613 -17.73 18.00 -7.68
N MET A 614 -17.79 16.71 -8.04
CA MET A 614 -16.63 15.80 -8.06
C MET A 614 -16.43 15.18 -9.43
N ILE A 615 -15.22 15.26 -9.97
CA ILE A 615 -14.70 14.37 -11.00
C ILE A 615 -14.21 13.10 -10.29
N LEU A 616 -14.90 11.98 -10.48
CA LEU A 616 -14.58 10.69 -9.89
C LEU A 616 -13.96 9.77 -10.95
N LEU A 617 -12.68 9.46 -10.76
CA LEU A 617 -11.84 8.75 -11.72
C LEU A 617 -11.75 7.28 -11.34
N GLN A 618 -11.97 6.39 -12.31
CA GLN A 618 -11.60 4.98 -12.16
C GLN A 618 -10.08 4.86 -12.00
N ALA A 619 -9.61 3.92 -11.18
CA ALA A 619 -8.18 3.62 -11.14
C ALA A 619 -7.68 3.14 -12.52
N GLY A 620 -6.48 3.59 -12.93
CA GLY A 620 -5.92 3.28 -14.25
C GLY A 620 -5.28 4.48 -14.95
N THR A 621 -4.85 4.29 -16.21
CA THR A 621 -4.06 5.28 -16.97
C THR A 621 -4.90 6.11 -17.95
N TYR A 622 -4.97 7.42 -17.71
CA TYR A 622 -5.58 8.44 -18.56
C TYR A 622 -4.52 9.03 -19.49
N LYS A 623 -4.42 8.47 -20.70
CA LYS A 623 -3.44 8.89 -21.71
C LYS A 623 -3.87 10.19 -22.42
N ILE A 624 -3.14 11.27 -22.16
CA ILE A 624 -3.29 12.55 -22.87
C ILE A 624 -2.39 12.51 -24.11
N PRO A 625 -2.93 12.63 -25.35
CA PRO A 625 -2.12 12.46 -26.56
C PRO A 625 -0.93 13.41 -26.65
N TYR A 626 0.26 12.86 -26.87
CA TYR A 626 1.45 13.62 -27.25
C TYR A 626 1.43 13.94 -28.76
N THR A 627 2.02 15.06 -29.15
CA THR A 627 2.35 15.37 -30.55
C THR A 627 3.57 16.28 -30.56
N ALA A 628 4.62 15.89 -31.29
CA ALA A 628 5.91 16.59 -31.28
C ALA A 628 5.78 18.11 -31.49
N GLY A 629 6.47 18.88 -30.65
CA GLY A 629 6.47 20.35 -30.65
C GLY A 629 5.18 21.04 -30.18
N ASN A 630 4.13 20.30 -29.82
CA ASN A 630 2.86 20.88 -29.34
C ASN A 630 2.68 20.71 -27.82
N LYS A 631 1.88 21.62 -27.24
CA LYS A 631 1.41 21.47 -25.85
C LYS A 631 0.20 20.54 -25.79
N ASN A 632 0.08 19.76 -24.72
CA ASN A 632 -1.11 18.94 -24.41
C ASN A 632 -1.66 19.16 -22.98
N THR A 633 -1.26 20.27 -22.34
CA THR A 633 -1.68 20.71 -21.00
C THR A 633 -3.19 20.73 -20.80
N LEU A 634 -3.64 20.23 -19.64
CA LEU A 634 -5.02 20.38 -19.17
C LEU A 634 -5.15 21.62 -18.29
N LEU A 635 -6.01 22.56 -18.70
CA LEU A 635 -6.26 23.82 -17.99
C LEU A 635 -7.38 23.65 -16.96
N LEU A 636 -7.04 23.75 -15.68
CA LEU A 636 -7.98 23.70 -14.56
C LEU A 636 -8.25 25.13 -14.06
N SER A 637 -9.21 25.80 -14.70
CA SER A 637 -9.45 27.26 -14.56
C SER A 637 -10.75 27.65 -13.86
N LYS A 638 -11.58 26.68 -13.47
CA LYS A 638 -12.81 26.91 -12.70
C LYS A 638 -12.50 27.07 -11.22
N ASN A 639 -13.36 27.78 -10.49
CA ASN A 639 -13.21 28.00 -9.06
C ASN A 639 -14.24 27.20 -8.25
N GLY A 640 -13.76 26.50 -7.22
CA GLY A 640 -14.57 26.09 -6.08
C GLY A 640 -14.73 27.23 -5.06
N SER A 641 -14.98 26.86 -3.81
CA SER A 641 -14.87 27.76 -2.65
C SER A 641 -14.44 26.96 -1.41
N SER A 642 -14.03 27.63 -0.34
CA SER A 642 -13.65 26.98 0.94
C SER A 642 -14.74 26.08 1.53
N ASN A 643 -16.01 26.31 1.17
CA ASN A 643 -17.16 25.54 1.65
C ASN A 643 -17.72 24.57 0.59
N SER A 644 -17.18 24.60 -0.63
CA SER A 644 -17.59 23.77 -1.77
C SER A 644 -16.44 23.69 -2.79
N PRO A 645 -15.39 22.90 -2.50
CA PRO A 645 -14.28 22.67 -3.43
C PRO A 645 -14.74 22.03 -4.74
N ILE A 646 -13.90 22.07 -5.78
CA ILE A 646 -14.02 21.17 -6.92
C ILE A 646 -13.14 19.95 -6.64
N TYR A 647 -13.72 18.75 -6.59
CA TYR A 647 -12.98 17.54 -6.28
C TYR A 647 -12.53 16.82 -7.57
N MET A 648 -11.28 16.33 -7.61
CA MET A 648 -10.80 15.38 -8.61
C MET A 648 -10.15 14.20 -7.88
N VAL A 649 -10.84 13.05 -7.86
CA VAL A 649 -10.59 11.98 -6.90
C VAL A 649 -10.53 10.65 -7.62
N ALA A 650 -9.48 9.87 -7.38
CA ALA A 650 -9.45 8.46 -7.73
C ALA A 650 -10.39 7.66 -6.81
N ALA A 651 -11.24 6.83 -7.40
CA ALA A 651 -12.28 6.08 -6.72
C ALA A 651 -11.71 4.94 -5.87
N ASN A 652 -12.40 4.62 -4.77
CA ASN A 652 -12.03 3.54 -3.83
C ASN A 652 -10.58 3.64 -3.32
N CYS A 653 -10.06 4.87 -3.16
CA CYS A 653 -8.67 5.16 -2.77
C CYS A 653 -7.60 4.60 -3.72
N GLY A 654 -7.97 4.21 -4.95
CA GLY A 654 -7.05 3.77 -5.99
C GLY A 654 -6.19 4.92 -6.56
N ARG A 655 -5.51 4.64 -7.68
CA ARG A 655 -4.59 5.58 -8.33
C ARG A 655 -5.05 5.88 -9.76
N ALA A 656 -5.22 7.16 -10.09
CA ALA A 656 -5.57 7.64 -11.43
C ALA A 656 -4.35 8.32 -12.06
N LEU A 657 -3.68 7.62 -12.97
CA LEU A 657 -2.45 8.06 -13.61
C LEU A 657 -2.74 8.88 -14.87
N ILE A 658 -2.52 10.19 -14.81
CA ILE A 658 -2.63 11.10 -15.95
C ILE A 658 -1.27 11.15 -16.65
N ASP A 659 -1.19 10.46 -17.79
CA ASP A 659 0.03 10.27 -18.57
C ASP A 659 0.03 11.21 -19.78
N PHE A 660 0.92 12.20 -19.76
CA PHE A 660 1.05 13.21 -20.82
C PHE A 660 1.96 12.78 -21.98
N GLN A 661 2.51 11.55 -21.91
CA GLN A 661 3.15 10.83 -23.01
C GLN A 661 4.32 11.53 -23.72
N PHE A 662 4.96 12.55 -23.14
CA PHE A 662 6.20 13.08 -23.70
C PHE A 662 7.30 11.99 -23.68
N PRO A 663 7.99 11.75 -24.80
CA PRO A 663 9.21 10.95 -24.81
C PRO A 663 10.26 11.49 -23.83
N GLU A 664 11.26 10.67 -23.54
CA GLU A 664 12.46 11.14 -22.86
C GLU A 664 13.22 12.14 -23.75
N GLY A 665 13.91 13.13 -23.16
CA GLY A 665 14.59 14.21 -23.88
C GLY A 665 13.68 15.27 -24.53
N GLU A 666 12.48 14.90 -24.99
CA GLU A 666 11.49 15.81 -25.60
C GLU A 666 10.78 16.68 -24.54
N TRP A 667 10.67 17.99 -24.80
CA TRP A 667 10.01 18.96 -23.92
C TRP A 667 9.43 20.14 -24.72
N VAL A 668 8.42 20.83 -24.18
CA VAL A 668 7.83 22.03 -24.78
C VAL A 668 7.63 23.09 -23.69
N GLN A 669 8.12 24.30 -23.94
CA GLN A 669 8.05 25.44 -23.02
C GLN A 669 6.62 25.68 -22.51
N ASP A 670 6.43 25.61 -21.18
CA ASP A 670 5.13 25.69 -20.52
C ASP A 670 4.05 24.73 -21.09
N SER A 671 4.45 23.52 -21.49
CA SER A 671 3.56 22.36 -21.66
C SER A 671 3.43 21.59 -20.35
N TYR A 672 2.89 22.25 -19.32
CA TYR A 672 2.60 21.62 -18.03
C TYR A 672 1.67 20.41 -18.18
N GLY A 673 1.60 19.52 -17.20
CA GLY A 673 0.53 18.52 -17.12
C GLY A 673 -0.80 19.21 -16.80
N PHE A 674 -0.93 19.69 -15.56
CA PHE A 674 -2.03 20.57 -15.14
C PHE A 674 -1.58 22.03 -15.03
N GLU A 675 -2.28 22.94 -15.71
CA GLU A 675 -2.22 24.37 -15.41
C GLU A 675 -3.39 24.74 -14.48
N LEU A 676 -3.11 24.87 -13.17
CA LEU A 676 -4.14 25.11 -12.16
C LEU A 676 -4.26 26.61 -11.86
N THR A 677 -5.08 27.31 -12.66
CA THR A 677 -5.43 28.72 -12.41
C THR A 677 -6.66 28.89 -11.53
N GLY A 678 -7.39 27.79 -11.28
CA GLY A 678 -8.60 27.77 -10.47
C GLY A 678 -8.32 27.76 -8.96
N ASP A 679 -9.25 28.34 -8.21
CA ASP A 679 -9.24 28.33 -6.74
C ASP A 679 -9.99 27.12 -6.17
N TYR A 680 -9.59 26.64 -4.99
CA TYR A 680 -10.27 25.60 -4.19
C TYR A 680 -10.59 24.30 -4.95
N TRP A 681 -9.60 23.75 -5.65
CA TRP A 681 -9.59 22.35 -6.07
C TRP A 681 -9.07 21.43 -4.97
N TYR A 682 -9.54 20.18 -4.96
CA TYR A 682 -9.08 19.13 -4.07
C TYR A 682 -8.77 17.87 -4.88
N PHE A 683 -7.49 17.51 -4.99
CA PHE A 683 -7.02 16.33 -5.70
C PHE A 683 -6.74 15.20 -4.72
N LYS A 684 -7.17 13.97 -5.02
CA LYS A 684 -6.85 12.78 -4.21
C LYS A 684 -6.52 11.55 -5.06
N GLY A 685 -5.38 10.91 -4.79
CA GLY A 685 -4.96 9.69 -5.50
C GLY A 685 -4.65 9.92 -6.99
N ILE A 686 -4.27 11.14 -7.35
CA ILE A 686 -4.00 11.55 -8.73
C ILE A 686 -2.50 11.55 -8.98
N ASP A 687 -2.06 10.80 -9.98
CA ASP A 687 -0.67 10.74 -10.40
C ASP A 687 -0.50 11.46 -11.73
N ILE A 688 0.59 12.20 -11.91
CA ILE A 688 0.88 12.99 -13.11
C ILE A 688 2.29 12.68 -13.58
N THR A 689 2.40 12.19 -14.81
CA THR A 689 3.67 11.77 -15.39
C THR A 689 3.85 12.21 -16.84
N ARG A 690 5.12 12.32 -17.26
CA ARG A 690 5.55 12.63 -18.63
C ARG A 690 4.94 13.91 -19.19
N ALA A 691 4.73 14.92 -18.34
CA ALA A 691 4.40 16.28 -18.78
C ALA A 691 5.59 16.90 -19.52
N GLY A 692 5.31 17.67 -20.57
CA GLY A 692 6.32 18.33 -21.41
C GLY A 692 7.04 19.52 -20.75
N TYR A 693 6.65 19.86 -19.52
CA TYR A 693 7.30 20.82 -18.62
C TYR A 693 6.98 20.38 -17.17
N GLN A 694 6.58 21.25 -16.23
CA GLN A 694 6.20 20.80 -14.87
C GLN A 694 5.01 19.82 -14.90
N GLY A 695 4.94 18.90 -13.94
CA GLY A 695 3.76 18.05 -13.76
C GLY A 695 2.51 18.87 -13.42
N VAL A 696 2.59 19.72 -12.39
CA VAL A 696 1.55 20.69 -12.03
C VAL A 696 2.15 22.09 -11.90
N TYR A 697 1.43 23.08 -12.42
CA TYR A 697 1.75 24.51 -12.23
C TYR A 697 0.57 25.23 -11.56
N VAL A 698 0.69 25.48 -10.25
CA VAL A 698 -0.36 26.08 -9.41
C VAL A 698 -0.24 27.60 -9.40
N LYS A 699 -1.32 28.28 -9.80
CA LYS A 699 -1.47 29.75 -9.80
C LYS A 699 -2.68 30.23 -8.99
N GLY A 700 -3.70 29.38 -8.83
CA GLY A 700 -4.88 29.66 -8.01
C GLY A 700 -4.67 29.45 -6.50
N ASN A 701 -5.66 29.86 -5.71
CA ASN A 701 -5.61 29.89 -4.25
C ASN A 701 -6.41 28.76 -3.57
N GLY A 702 -5.91 28.25 -2.45
CA GLY A 702 -6.67 27.35 -1.55
C GLY A 702 -6.81 25.93 -2.07
N ASN A 703 -5.89 25.50 -2.94
CA ASN A 703 -5.89 24.19 -3.58
C ASN A 703 -5.27 23.12 -2.67
N THR A 704 -5.80 21.89 -2.69
CA THR A 704 -5.28 20.77 -1.89
C THR A 704 -4.90 19.58 -2.78
N PHE A 705 -3.75 18.96 -2.50
CA PHE A 705 -3.29 17.73 -3.15
C PHE A 705 -3.02 16.68 -2.06
N GLU A 706 -3.82 15.62 -2.01
CA GLU A 706 -3.72 14.54 -1.02
C GLU A 706 -3.31 13.23 -1.71
N HIS A 707 -2.23 12.59 -1.23
CA HIS A 707 -1.79 11.28 -1.73
C HIS A 707 -1.61 11.25 -3.27
N CYS A 708 -0.99 12.30 -3.83
CA CYS A 708 -0.74 12.46 -5.26
C CYS A 708 0.73 12.15 -5.62
N GLY A 709 0.98 11.85 -6.89
CA GLY A 709 2.33 11.61 -7.43
C GLY A 709 2.67 12.55 -8.59
N PHE A 710 3.90 13.07 -8.61
CA PHE A 710 4.37 14.01 -9.63
C PHE A 710 5.76 13.60 -10.13
N TYR A 711 5.82 12.71 -11.13
CA TYR A 711 7.07 12.02 -11.45
C TYR A 711 7.36 11.82 -12.94
N ASN A 712 8.64 11.66 -13.30
CA ASN A 712 9.08 11.50 -14.69
C ASN A 712 8.62 12.65 -15.62
N ASN A 713 8.49 13.88 -15.11
CA ASN A 713 8.13 15.08 -15.89
C ASN A 713 9.36 15.81 -16.44
N ARG A 714 9.18 16.72 -17.42
CA ARG A 714 10.27 17.44 -18.11
C ARG A 714 10.65 18.78 -17.43
N ASN A 715 10.17 19.00 -16.22
CA ASN A 715 10.53 20.08 -15.28
C ASN A 715 9.99 19.68 -13.88
N THR A 716 10.01 20.61 -12.91
CA THR A 716 9.57 20.36 -11.52
C THR A 716 8.26 19.57 -11.40
N GLY A 717 8.19 18.61 -10.48
CA GLY A 717 7.00 17.78 -10.25
C GLY A 717 5.74 18.62 -10.00
N LEU A 718 5.75 19.44 -8.95
CA LEU A 718 4.70 20.43 -8.67
C LEU A 718 5.32 21.79 -8.30
N GLU A 719 5.05 22.82 -9.09
CA GLU A 719 5.46 24.22 -8.82
C GLU A 719 4.25 25.07 -8.38
N ILE A 720 4.41 25.83 -7.30
CA ILE A 720 3.42 26.83 -6.84
C ILE A 720 4.04 28.21 -7.04
N ASN A 721 3.40 29.05 -7.87
CA ASN A 721 3.98 30.31 -8.32
C ASN A 721 2.88 31.26 -8.84
N LYS A 722 3.25 32.45 -9.33
CA LYS A 722 2.41 33.41 -10.06
C LYS A 722 1.08 33.77 -9.35
N GLY A 723 1.12 33.86 -8.02
CA GLY A 723 -0.04 34.11 -7.14
C GLY A 723 -0.53 32.91 -6.34
N GLY A 724 -0.10 31.69 -6.68
CA GLY A 724 -0.50 30.45 -6.02
C GLY A 724 -0.27 30.51 -4.50
N SER A 725 -1.36 30.37 -3.74
CA SER A 725 -1.42 30.70 -2.30
C SER A 725 -2.34 29.74 -1.56
N ASN A 726 -2.15 29.62 -0.24
CA ASN A 726 -2.90 28.72 0.65
C ASN A 726 -2.98 27.27 0.11
N THR A 727 -2.01 26.85 -0.69
CA THR A 727 -1.98 25.53 -1.33
C THR A 727 -1.37 24.52 -0.36
N THR A 728 -2.09 23.44 -0.10
CA THR A 728 -1.68 22.40 0.87
C THR A 728 -1.40 21.10 0.11
N VAL A 729 -0.14 20.65 0.13
CA VAL A 729 0.27 19.36 -0.39
C VAL A 729 0.42 18.40 0.79
N ILE A 730 -0.25 17.25 0.73
CA ILE A 730 -0.37 16.28 1.82
C ILE A 730 0.00 14.90 1.28
N ASN A 731 0.87 14.18 1.99
CA ASN A 731 1.19 12.78 1.74
C ASN A 731 1.55 12.45 0.27
N SER A 732 2.15 13.40 -0.43
CA SER A 732 2.39 13.31 -1.88
C SER A 732 3.87 13.08 -2.21
N ASP A 733 4.13 12.47 -3.36
CA ASP A 733 5.47 12.06 -3.80
C ASP A 733 5.86 12.78 -5.11
N ALA A 734 7.09 13.28 -5.21
CA ALA A 734 7.60 13.89 -6.44
C ALA A 734 9.02 13.42 -6.74
N TYR A 735 9.21 12.70 -7.85
CA TYR A 735 10.45 11.95 -8.09
C TYR A 735 10.79 11.72 -9.56
N ASP A 736 12.05 11.39 -9.85
CA ASP A 736 12.58 11.18 -11.21
C ASP A 736 12.25 12.34 -12.19
N ASN A 737 12.06 13.57 -11.69
CA ASN A 737 11.80 14.74 -12.53
C ASN A 737 13.12 15.32 -13.04
N PHE A 738 13.23 15.54 -14.36
CA PHE A 738 14.45 16.00 -15.03
C PHE A 738 14.08 16.97 -16.16
N ASP A 739 14.77 18.10 -16.29
CA ASP A 739 14.59 19.00 -17.43
C ASP A 739 15.69 18.88 -18.49
N PRO A 740 15.40 18.35 -19.70
CA PRO A 740 16.36 18.36 -20.80
C PRO A 740 16.71 19.79 -21.27
N LYS A 741 15.87 20.78 -20.90
CA LYS A 741 16.03 22.19 -21.24
C LYS A 741 17.32 22.81 -20.66
N LYS A 742 17.68 22.49 -19.42
CA LYS A 742 18.91 22.93 -18.76
C LYS A 742 19.70 21.77 -18.14
N ASN A 743 19.62 20.58 -18.76
CA ASN A 743 20.35 19.38 -18.37
C ASN A 743 20.21 19.05 -16.86
N GLY A 744 18.98 19.14 -16.35
CA GLY A 744 18.64 18.85 -14.97
C GLY A 744 18.73 20.02 -13.99
N SER A 745 19.31 21.17 -14.36
CA SER A 745 19.46 22.35 -13.47
C SER A 745 18.17 23.19 -13.31
N MET A 746 16.99 22.56 -13.27
CA MET A 746 15.71 23.22 -12.98
C MET A 746 14.63 22.32 -12.37
N ALA A 747 14.66 21.00 -12.61
CA ALA A 747 13.58 20.12 -12.17
C ALA A 747 13.75 19.69 -10.71
N ASP A 748 12.92 20.27 -9.84
CA ASP A 748 12.79 19.84 -8.44
C ASP A 748 11.63 18.84 -8.24
N GLY A 749 11.52 18.25 -7.06
CA GLY A 749 10.28 17.58 -6.64
C GLY A 749 9.15 18.59 -6.44
N PHE A 750 9.34 19.50 -5.49
CA PHE A 750 8.35 20.54 -5.13
C PHE A 750 8.94 21.95 -5.18
N GLY A 751 8.29 22.84 -5.93
CA GLY A 751 8.73 24.22 -6.16
C GLY A 751 7.75 25.30 -5.67
N PRO A 752 7.52 25.50 -4.35
CA PRO A 752 6.80 26.65 -3.82
C PRO A 752 7.70 27.90 -3.85
N LYS A 753 7.87 28.50 -5.04
CA LYS A 753 8.97 29.43 -5.35
C LYS A 753 8.56 30.71 -6.08
N GLN A 754 9.52 31.63 -6.18
CA GLN A 754 9.42 32.92 -6.86
C GLN A 754 8.19 33.73 -6.42
N THR A 755 7.29 34.02 -7.37
CA THR A 755 6.10 34.86 -7.22
C THR A 755 4.87 34.08 -6.74
N GLN A 756 5.04 33.03 -5.93
CA GLN A 756 3.95 32.46 -5.13
C GLN A 756 3.32 33.52 -4.21
N GLY A 757 2.11 33.23 -3.71
CA GLY A 757 1.52 33.95 -2.58
C GLY A 757 1.82 33.24 -1.23
N SER A 758 1.17 33.71 -0.17
CA SER A 758 1.38 33.20 1.19
C SER A 758 0.61 31.92 1.51
N GLY A 759 0.97 31.26 2.62
CA GLY A 759 0.17 30.20 3.24
C GLY A 759 0.35 28.81 2.64
N ASN A 760 1.34 28.62 1.75
CA ASN A 760 1.60 27.32 1.13
C ASN A 760 2.26 26.34 2.13
N LYS A 761 1.80 25.09 2.10
CA LYS A 761 2.17 24.01 3.04
C LYS A 761 2.50 22.71 2.31
N LEU A 762 3.50 21.98 2.80
CA LEU A 762 3.81 20.62 2.37
C LEU A 762 3.96 19.72 3.60
N ILE A 763 3.18 18.64 3.68
CA ILE A 763 2.98 17.84 4.89
C ILE A 763 3.06 16.35 4.55
N GLY A 764 3.97 15.59 5.18
CA GLY A 764 4.10 14.14 4.93
C GLY A 764 4.62 13.77 3.52
N CYS A 765 5.19 14.72 2.79
CA CYS A 765 5.60 14.56 1.40
C CYS A 765 6.98 13.90 1.26
N ARG A 766 7.28 13.31 0.10
CA ARG A 766 8.64 12.83 -0.23
C ARG A 766 9.10 13.38 -1.58
N ALA A 767 10.36 13.78 -1.66
CA ALA A 767 11.00 14.16 -2.92
C ALA A 767 12.35 13.47 -3.09
N TRP A 768 12.50 12.65 -4.14
CA TRP A 768 13.73 11.91 -4.39
C TRP A 768 14.08 11.76 -5.86
N ASN A 769 15.36 11.55 -6.19
CA ASN A 769 15.83 11.44 -7.58
C ASN A 769 15.36 12.59 -8.51
N ASN A 770 15.07 13.78 -7.97
CA ASN A 770 14.84 14.95 -8.81
C ASN A 770 16.19 15.53 -9.19
N SER A 771 16.30 16.02 -10.44
CA SER A 771 17.60 16.36 -10.98
C SER A 771 18.24 17.57 -10.32
N ASP A 772 17.45 18.58 -9.92
CA ASP A 772 17.95 19.78 -9.25
C ASP A 772 17.93 19.63 -7.72
N ASP A 773 16.74 19.67 -7.10
CA ASP A 773 16.55 19.58 -5.65
C ASP A 773 15.28 18.79 -5.26
N GLY A 774 15.16 18.37 -4.01
CA GLY A 774 13.91 17.79 -3.50
C GLY A 774 12.81 18.85 -3.37
N TYR A 775 13.12 19.95 -2.68
CA TYR A 775 12.23 21.09 -2.46
C TYR A 775 13.00 22.38 -2.70
N ASP A 776 12.44 23.32 -3.47
CA ASP A 776 13.03 24.65 -3.68
C ASP A 776 12.02 25.79 -3.49
N THR A 777 12.39 26.78 -2.66
CA THR A 777 11.60 27.98 -2.38
C THR A 777 12.19 29.28 -2.97
N TYR A 778 13.18 29.18 -3.85
CA TYR A 778 13.98 30.26 -4.47
C TYR A 778 13.22 31.53 -4.88
N ASP A 779 13.82 32.70 -4.64
CA ASP A 779 13.37 34.04 -5.08
C ASP A 779 11.96 34.47 -4.58
N SER A 780 11.45 33.82 -3.54
CA SER A 780 10.22 34.23 -2.85
C SER A 780 10.47 34.95 -1.53
N ASP A 781 9.59 35.89 -1.16
CA ASP A 781 9.51 36.51 0.18
C ASP A 781 8.36 35.93 1.03
N GLN A 782 7.60 34.98 0.48
CA GLN A 782 6.46 34.36 1.16
C GLN A 782 6.91 33.13 1.96
N PRO A 783 6.57 33.01 3.26
CA PRO A 783 6.97 31.87 4.07
C PRO A 783 6.24 30.59 3.64
N VAL A 784 7.01 29.52 3.48
CA VAL A 784 6.53 28.15 3.27
C VAL A 784 6.67 27.36 4.57
N VAL A 785 5.71 26.48 4.84
CA VAL A 785 5.76 25.54 5.97
C VAL A 785 5.91 24.11 5.44
N ILE A 786 6.94 23.41 5.90
CA ILE A 786 7.24 22.03 5.52
C ILE A 786 7.23 21.17 6.79
N GLU A 787 6.31 20.22 6.87
CA GLU A 787 6.06 19.39 8.07
C GLU A 787 6.22 17.91 7.69
N ARG A 788 6.89 17.12 8.54
CA ARG A 788 6.95 15.65 8.42
C ARG A 788 7.40 15.12 7.04
N SER A 789 8.23 15.86 6.31
CA SER A 789 8.51 15.61 4.88
C SER A 789 9.95 15.16 4.63
N TRP A 790 10.21 14.37 3.58
CA TRP A 790 11.52 13.78 3.31
C TRP A 790 12.07 14.25 1.97
N ALA A 791 13.38 14.52 1.90
CA ALA A 791 14.08 14.91 0.68
C ALA A 791 15.40 14.15 0.53
N PHE A 792 15.52 13.26 -0.45
CA PHE A 792 16.68 12.37 -0.52
C PHE A 792 17.16 12.02 -1.93
N ASN A 793 18.47 11.75 -2.09
CA ASN A 793 19.09 11.38 -3.36
C ASN A 793 18.77 12.35 -4.52
N ASN A 794 18.53 13.63 -4.23
CA ASN A 794 18.30 14.64 -5.28
C ASN A 794 19.65 15.22 -5.75
N GLY A 795 19.73 15.55 -7.03
CA GLY A 795 20.93 16.08 -7.68
C GLY A 795 21.63 15.12 -8.62
N TYR A 796 21.53 15.36 -9.92
CA TYR A 796 22.39 14.76 -10.95
C TYR A 796 22.44 15.63 -12.21
N ALA A 797 23.31 15.26 -13.16
CA ALA A 797 23.67 16.09 -14.31
C ALA A 797 24.15 17.49 -13.85
N ASP A 798 23.56 18.59 -14.33
CA ASP A 798 23.94 19.96 -13.95
C ASP A 798 23.16 20.51 -12.72
N GLY A 799 22.40 19.65 -12.00
CA GLY A 799 21.60 20.05 -10.84
C GLY A 799 22.39 20.45 -9.59
N ASN A 800 21.76 21.25 -8.72
CA ASN A 800 22.39 21.82 -7.52
C ASN A 800 22.41 20.86 -6.31
N ALA A 801 21.66 19.75 -6.35
CA ALA A 801 21.73 18.61 -5.45
C ALA A 801 21.34 18.84 -3.98
N ASN A 802 20.29 19.63 -3.69
CA ASN A 802 19.85 19.89 -2.31
C ASN A 802 18.57 19.12 -1.95
N GLY A 803 18.44 18.73 -0.69
CA GLY A 803 17.20 18.17 -0.15
C GLY A 803 16.13 19.26 0.00
N PHE A 804 16.36 20.20 0.92
CA PHE A 804 15.50 21.37 1.13
C PHE A 804 16.27 22.66 0.87
N LYS A 805 16.06 23.28 -0.31
CA LYS A 805 16.57 24.60 -0.69
C LYS A 805 15.60 25.69 -0.21
N LEU A 806 15.84 26.20 0.99
CA LEU A 806 14.90 27.01 1.78
C LEU A 806 15.04 28.52 1.54
N GLY A 807 15.24 28.92 0.28
CA GLY A 807 15.08 30.30 -0.19
C GLY A 807 15.99 30.63 -1.37
N GLY A 808 16.28 31.92 -1.58
CA GLY A 808 17.22 32.33 -2.64
C GLY A 808 17.24 33.82 -2.95
N ASN A 809 18.19 34.20 -3.82
CA ASN A 809 18.31 35.54 -4.44
C ASN A 809 18.31 36.73 -3.43
N GLY A 810 18.81 36.52 -2.21
CA GLY A 810 18.82 37.55 -1.16
C GLY A 810 17.44 37.94 -0.61
N LYS A 811 16.38 37.21 -0.96
CA LYS A 811 15.03 37.43 -0.41
C LYS A 811 14.97 37.11 1.07
N LEU A 812 14.14 37.84 1.80
CA LEU A 812 13.89 37.61 3.21
C LEU A 812 12.68 36.66 3.33
N GLN A 813 12.94 35.36 3.46
CA GLN A 813 11.91 34.32 3.50
C GLN A 813 11.97 33.54 4.83
N ARG A 814 10.92 33.64 5.65
CA ARG A 814 10.90 32.99 6.98
C ARG A 814 10.22 31.62 6.93
N ASN A 815 10.88 30.69 6.24
CA ASN A 815 10.42 29.31 6.14
C ASN A 815 10.49 28.59 7.50
N THR A 816 9.57 27.65 7.73
CA THR A 816 9.57 26.76 8.90
C THR A 816 9.58 25.32 8.42
N ILE A 817 10.52 24.51 8.91
CA ILE A 817 10.61 23.09 8.60
C ILE A 817 10.71 22.24 9.88
N THR A 818 9.83 21.25 10.00
CA THR A 818 9.75 20.39 11.19
C THR A 818 9.54 18.91 10.86
N GLN A 819 10.00 18.03 11.76
CA GLN A 819 9.81 16.57 11.67
C GLN A 819 10.28 15.96 10.34
N SER A 820 11.20 16.65 9.66
CA SER A 820 11.56 16.38 8.27
C SER A 820 12.96 15.76 8.15
N ILE A 821 13.21 15.04 7.06
CA ILE A 821 14.43 14.24 6.85
C ILE A 821 15.14 14.62 5.56
N ALA A 822 16.46 14.80 5.60
CA ALA A 822 17.27 14.90 4.39
C ALA A 822 18.44 13.90 4.39
N PHE A 823 18.61 13.11 3.34
CA PHE A 823 19.76 12.21 3.20
C PHE A 823 20.21 11.96 1.75
N GLY A 824 21.49 11.63 1.55
CA GLY A 824 22.02 11.24 0.23
C GLY A 824 21.97 12.33 -0.85
N ASN A 825 21.61 13.58 -0.51
CA ASN A 825 21.56 14.66 -1.49
C ASN A 825 23.00 15.16 -1.77
N GLY A 826 23.37 15.25 -3.05
CA GLY A 826 24.76 15.40 -3.48
C GLY A 826 25.45 16.71 -3.06
N ALA A 827 24.68 17.73 -2.66
CA ALA A 827 25.18 18.96 -2.05
C ALA A 827 24.73 19.08 -0.58
N LYS A 828 23.49 19.51 -0.31
CA LYS A 828 23.07 19.84 1.07
C LYS A 828 21.75 19.19 1.47
N GLY A 829 21.66 18.69 2.71
CA GLY A 829 20.40 18.20 3.26
C GLY A 829 19.38 19.34 3.44
N PHE A 830 19.75 20.35 4.22
CA PHE A 830 18.99 21.59 4.42
C PHE A 830 19.87 22.78 4.04
N ASP A 831 19.42 23.63 3.10
CA ASP A 831 20.19 24.77 2.56
C ASP A 831 19.48 26.11 2.75
N GLN A 832 20.23 27.13 3.19
CA GLN A 832 19.82 28.52 3.20
C GLN A 832 19.72 29.14 1.79
N ASN A 833 20.56 28.70 0.84
CA ASN A 833 20.66 29.21 -0.53
C ASN A 833 20.79 30.75 -0.68
N GLY A 834 21.35 31.43 0.32
CA GLY A 834 21.40 32.90 0.33
C GLY A 834 20.04 33.58 0.53
N ASN A 835 19.08 32.91 1.14
CA ASN A 835 17.98 33.53 1.88
C ASN A 835 18.54 34.50 2.94
N SER A 836 17.99 35.70 3.00
CA SER A 836 18.37 36.76 3.95
C SER A 836 17.42 36.90 5.14
N GLY A 837 16.48 35.96 5.30
CA GLY A 837 15.55 35.86 6.43
C GLY A 837 15.83 34.68 7.36
N GLY A 838 15.35 34.80 8.60
CA GLY A 838 15.45 33.75 9.61
C GLY A 838 14.59 32.54 9.27
N VAL A 839 15.25 31.41 8.97
CA VAL A 839 14.61 30.09 8.79
C VAL A 839 14.54 29.36 10.13
N THR A 840 13.41 28.70 10.41
CA THR A 840 13.19 27.91 11.64
C THR A 840 13.23 26.41 11.33
N LEU A 841 14.06 25.66 12.07
CA LEU A 841 14.25 24.22 11.95
C LEU A 841 14.09 23.56 13.33
N TYR A 842 13.00 22.81 13.52
CA TYR A 842 12.73 22.07 14.76
C TYR A 842 12.57 20.58 14.51
N ASN A 843 13.23 19.72 15.30
CA ASN A 843 13.02 18.27 15.22
C ASN A 843 13.22 17.74 13.79
N ASN A 844 14.38 17.95 13.17
CA ASN A 844 14.69 17.40 11.84
C ASN A 844 15.87 16.43 11.92
N THR A 845 15.99 15.50 10.97
CA THR A 845 17.12 14.56 10.87
C THR A 845 17.83 14.76 9.54
N ALA A 846 19.15 14.90 9.58
CA ALA A 846 20.01 14.89 8.39
C ALA A 846 21.04 13.76 8.52
N PHE A 847 21.23 13.01 7.44
CA PHE A 847 22.13 11.84 7.38
C PHE A 847 22.86 11.82 6.04
N ASP A 848 24.20 11.71 6.04
CA ASP A 848 24.99 11.46 4.83
C ASP A 848 24.58 12.32 3.59
N ASN A 849 24.62 13.65 3.74
CA ASN A 849 24.56 14.61 2.63
C ASN A 849 25.93 15.28 2.47
N GLY A 850 26.25 15.93 1.35
CA GLY A 850 27.52 16.68 1.22
C GLY A 850 27.74 17.74 2.32
N THR A 851 26.65 18.34 2.83
CA THR A 851 26.56 19.03 4.12
C THR A 851 25.15 18.82 4.67
N ASN A 852 25.01 18.40 5.92
CA ASN A 852 23.70 18.11 6.51
C ASN A 852 22.86 19.38 6.69
N TYR A 853 23.43 20.43 7.29
CA TYR A 853 22.78 21.76 7.43
C TYR A 853 23.74 22.86 6.95
N GLY A 854 23.36 23.63 5.91
CA GLY A 854 24.19 24.65 5.27
C GLY A 854 23.63 26.07 5.38
N PHE A 855 23.92 26.76 6.49
CA PHE A 855 23.35 28.04 6.91
C PHE A 855 24.44 29.05 7.37
N CYS A 856 25.41 29.35 6.50
CA CYS A 856 26.43 30.38 6.73
C CYS A 856 26.42 31.55 5.72
N GLY A 857 25.33 31.75 4.99
CA GLY A 857 25.08 32.92 4.17
C GLY A 857 24.63 34.15 4.98
N SER A 858 24.81 35.34 4.41
CA SER A 858 24.46 36.60 5.06
C SER A 858 22.94 36.79 5.23
N LEU A 859 22.52 37.17 6.43
CA LEU A 859 21.14 37.61 6.72
C LEU A 859 20.96 39.13 6.64
N SER A 860 19.69 39.55 6.56
CA SER A 860 19.27 40.95 6.81
C SER A 860 19.56 41.35 8.26
N SER A 861 19.58 42.66 8.55
CA SER A 861 19.63 43.11 9.96
C SER A 861 18.43 42.57 10.72
N ASP A 862 18.68 42.17 11.96
CA ASP A 862 17.68 41.73 12.94
C ASP A 862 17.00 40.38 12.61
N GLU A 863 17.48 39.67 11.58
CA GLU A 863 17.10 38.28 11.26
C GLU A 863 18.13 37.29 11.81
N GLU A 864 17.65 36.12 12.27
CA GLU A 864 18.46 35.04 12.86
C GLU A 864 17.79 33.69 12.54
N HIS A 865 18.57 32.65 12.21
CA HIS A 865 18.05 31.28 12.09
C HIS A 865 17.75 30.66 13.46
N ILE A 866 16.79 29.73 13.55
CA ILE A 866 16.46 29.07 14.81
C ILE A 866 16.54 27.55 14.63
N PHE A 867 17.42 26.88 15.39
CA PHE A 867 17.62 25.43 15.37
C PHE A 867 17.37 24.82 16.75
N ARG A 868 16.40 23.90 16.89
CA ARG A 868 16.19 23.09 18.11
C ARG A 868 15.93 21.63 17.79
N ASN A 869 16.39 20.72 18.63
CA ASN A 869 16.09 19.28 18.57
C ASN A 869 16.49 18.61 17.25
N ASN A 870 17.38 19.21 16.45
CA ASN A 870 17.79 18.67 15.16
C ASN A 870 18.94 17.67 15.33
N VAL A 871 18.96 16.66 14.47
CA VAL A 871 19.98 15.62 14.42
C VAL A 871 20.74 15.70 13.10
N SER A 872 22.05 15.56 13.18
CA SER A 872 22.99 15.50 12.06
C SER A 872 23.95 14.33 12.29
N LEU A 873 23.92 13.34 11.39
CA LEU A 873 24.75 12.14 11.41
C LEU A 873 25.54 12.00 10.10
N ASP A 874 26.78 11.53 10.21
CA ASP A 874 27.71 11.16 9.13
C ASP A 874 28.04 12.23 8.06
N ALA A 875 27.65 13.49 8.28
CA ALA A 875 28.15 14.64 7.52
C ALA A 875 28.24 15.94 8.37
N GLY A 876 28.92 16.95 7.81
CA GLY A 876 29.20 18.22 8.49
C GLY A 876 28.04 19.23 8.48
N ASN A 877 28.14 20.27 9.32
CA ASN A 877 27.17 21.37 9.41
C ASN A 877 27.89 22.73 9.35
N ASP A 878 27.38 23.65 8.52
CA ASP A 878 27.79 25.06 8.49
C ASP A 878 26.70 25.91 9.16
N ILE A 879 26.83 26.21 10.45
CA ILE A 879 25.83 26.99 11.21
C ILE A 879 26.39 28.36 11.61
N CYS A 880 25.84 29.43 11.02
CA CYS A 880 26.13 30.82 11.37
C CYS A 880 24.82 31.62 11.51
N ASN A 881 24.90 32.84 12.07
CA ASN A 881 23.77 33.77 12.15
C ASN A 881 22.50 33.14 12.77
N ALA A 882 22.69 32.33 13.81
CA ALA A 882 21.69 31.39 14.30
C ALA A 882 21.63 31.32 15.83
N SER A 883 20.41 31.30 16.36
CA SER A 883 20.11 30.79 17.69
C SER A 883 19.98 29.26 17.61
N ALA A 884 21.00 28.53 18.04
CA ALA A 884 21.01 27.07 18.09
C ALA A 884 21.16 26.57 19.54
N SER A 885 20.38 25.56 19.91
CA SER A 885 20.58 24.73 21.12
C SER A 885 19.83 23.40 20.99
N ASN A 886 20.17 22.42 21.81
CA ASN A 886 19.54 21.10 21.86
C ASN A 886 19.59 20.34 20.53
N ASN A 887 20.62 20.56 19.72
CA ASN A 887 20.88 19.80 18.48
C ASN A 887 22.04 18.83 18.71
N SER A 888 22.17 17.78 17.89
CA SER A 888 23.21 16.75 18.06
C SER A 888 24.65 17.22 17.76
N TRP A 889 24.84 18.52 17.55
CA TRP A 889 26.12 19.16 17.23
C TRP A 889 26.49 20.34 18.15
N ASP A 890 25.65 20.71 19.12
CA ASP A 890 25.88 21.83 20.05
C ASP A 890 25.85 21.40 21.53
N ASP A 891 24.70 21.50 22.21
CA ASP A 891 24.52 21.09 23.62
C ASP A 891 23.54 19.92 23.81
N GLY A 892 23.05 19.33 22.71
CA GLY A 892 22.36 18.04 22.72
C GLY A 892 23.30 16.82 22.84
N PRO A 893 22.73 15.61 23.01
CA PRO A 893 23.48 14.35 23.04
C PRO A 893 24.19 14.05 21.71
N SER A 894 25.31 13.34 21.78
CA SER A 894 26.03 12.85 20.60
C SER A 894 25.26 11.73 19.91
N VAL A 895 25.08 11.83 18.59
CA VAL A 895 24.39 10.82 17.78
C VAL A 895 25.35 9.82 17.11
N SER A 896 24.90 8.59 16.94
CA SER A 896 25.55 7.52 16.18
C SER A 896 24.52 6.73 15.36
N ALA A 897 24.97 5.91 14.41
CA ALA A 897 24.10 4.92 13.76
C ALA A 897 23.48 3.90 14.75
N SER A 898 24.04 3.75 15.96
CA SER A 898 23.54 2.79 16.95
C SER A 898 22.31 3.27 17.76
N ASP A 899 22.01 4.57 17.67
CA ASP A 899 20.84 5.23 18.27
C ASP A 899 19.54 4.97 17.50
N PHE A 900 19.63 4.46 16.28
CA PHE A 900 18.49 4.21 15.40
C PHE A 900 18.11 2.72 15.35
N VAL A 901 16.84 2.46 15.05
CA VAL A 901 16.36 1.12 14.69
C VAL A 901 16.94 0.70 13.35
N ASN A 902 16.99 1.61 12.38
CA ASN A 902 17.62 1.38 11.08
C ASN A 902 18.10 2.70 10.44
N THR A 903 19.25 2.66 9.76
CA THR A 903 19.78 3.75 8.90
C THR A 903 19.84 3.34 7.42
N ASN A 904 19.37 2.13 7.05
CA ASN A 904 19.32 1.68 5.66
C ASN A 904 18.35 2.53 4.83
N THR A 905 18.92 3.45 4.06
CA THR A 905 18.23 4.43 3.21
C THR A 905 17.39 3.80 2.10
N SER A 906 17.64 2.55 1.71
CA SER A 906 16.84 1.84 0.69
C SER A 906 15.38 1.65 1.11
N LEU A 907 15.07 1.76 2.40
CA LEU A 907 13.70 1.68 2.93
C LEU A 907 12.85 2.92 2.63
N ALA A 908 13.42 4.03 2.14
CA ALA A 908 12.70 5.30 2.02
C ALA A 908 11.71 5.39 0.86
N THR A 909 11.92 4.60 -0.19
CA THR A 909 11.02 4.50 -1.35
C THR A 909 9.92 3.46 -1.17
N ALA A 910 9.86 2.78 -0.02
CA ALA A 910 8.80 1.83 0.31
C ALA A 910 7.40 2.44 0.12
N ALA A 911 6.40 1.61 -0.18
CA ALA A 911 5.02 2.05 -0.37
C ALA A 911 4.51 2.84 0.84
N ARG A 912 3.68 3.86 0.59
CA ARG A 912 2.96 4.57 1.65
C ARG A 912 1.97 3.61 2.33
N ASN A 913 1.62 3.91 3.58
CA ASN A 913 0.55 3.21 4.27
C ASN A 913 -0.78 3.39 3.52
N PRO A 914 -1.80 2.53 3.72
CA PRO A 914 -3.07 2.61 2.97
C PRO A 914 -3.83 3.94 3.11
N ASP A 915 -3.61 4.72 4.18
CA ASP A 915 -4.18 6.07 4.35
C ASP A 915 -3.32 7.20 3.71
N GLY A 916 -2.23 6.84 3.06
CA GLY A 916 -1.26 7.73 2.43
C GLY A 916 -0.12 8.18 3.33
N THR A 917 -0.14 7.90 4.64
CA THR A 917 0.96 8.29 5.53
C THR A 917 2.29 7.62 5.16
N LEU A 918 3.39 8.22 5.60
CA LEU A 918 4.74 7.71 5.37
C LEU A 918 4.92 6.30 5.97
N PRO A 919 5.68 5.40 5.30
CA PRO A 919 5.89 4.04 5.79
C PRO A 919 6.52 4.02 7.18
N ASP A 920 5.99 3.20 8.09
CA ASP A 920 6.64 2.91 9.36
C ASP A 920 7.46 1.62 9.27
N ASN A 921 8.70 1.77 8.82
CA ASN A 921 9.66 0.67 8.60
C ASN A 921 10.93 0.81 9.44
N GLY A 922 10.89 1.64 10.49
CA GLY A 922 12.00 1.85 11.43
C GLY A 922 13.14 2.74 10.92
N LEU A 923 13.13 3.19 9.65
CA LEU A 923 14.15 4.08 9.11
C LEU A 923 14.17 5.42 9.90
N PHE A 924 15.34 5.74 10.45
CA PHE A 924 15.61 6.88 11.33
C PHE A 924 14.70 6.98 12.59
N ARG A 925 13.97 5.92 12.96
CA ARG A 925 13.30 5.84 14.27
C ARG A 925 14.32 5.61 15.37
N LEU A 926 14.15 6.27 16.52
CA LEU A 926 15.01 6.05 17.68
C LEU A 926 14.82 4.64 18.27
N LYS A 927 15.95 4.05 18.65
CA LYS A 927 16.05 2.75 19.32
C LYS A 927 15.83 2.92 20.81
N ALA A 928 15.13 1.98 21.43
CA ALA A 928 14.91 1.98 22.87
C ALA A 928 16.26 2.04 23.63
N GLY A 929 16.42 3.05 24.49
CA GLY A 929 17.64 3.30 25.25
C GLY A 929 18.69 4.18 24.58
N SER A 930 18.39 4.80 23.43
CA SER A 930 19.21 5.90 22.89
C SER A 930 19.17 7.13 23.83
N GLU A 931 20.28 7.86 23.93
CA GLU A 931 20.37 9.12 24.69
C GLU A 931 19.66 10.30 23.98
N LEU A 932 19.15 10.12 22.75
CA LEU A 932 18.35 11.11 22.03
C LEU A 932 16.89 11.16 22.51
N ILE A 933 16.44 10.17 23.27
CA ILE A 933 15.07 10.10 23.83
C ILE A 933 14.96 11.05 25.04
N ASP A 934 13.84 11.77 25.17
CA ASP A 934 13.59 12.75 26.26
C ASP A 934 14.64 13.89 26.36
N ALA A 935 15.43 14.12 25.30
CA ALA A 935 16.63 14.99 25.35
C ALA A 935 16.44 16.39 24.72
N GLY A 936 15.32 16.64 24.04
CA GLY A 936 15.00 17.90 23.38
C GLY A 936 14.41 18.96 24.32
N THR A 937 14.11 20.12 23.74
CA THR A 937 13.39 21.21 24.40
C THR A 937 11.99 21.39 23.80
N ASN A 938 11.01 21.74 24.63
CA ASN A 938 9.62 21.90 24.17
C ASN A 938 9.48 23.15 23.28
N VAL A 939 9.33 22.90 21.97
CA VAL A 939 9.13 23.89 20.90
C VAL A 939 7.66 24.10 20.51
N GLY A 940 6.71 23.43 21.17
CA GLY A 940 5.28 23.46 20.84
C GLY A 940 4.84 22.46 19.77
N LEU A 941 5.68 21.46 19.46
CA LEU A 941 5.27 20.22 18.78
C LEU A 941 4.72 19.23 19.82
N ASP A 942 3.90 18.26 19.38
CA ASP A 942 3.44 17.17 20.23
C ASP A 942 4.58 16.15 20.48
N TYR A 943 4.65 15.63 21.71
CA TYR A 943 5.71 14.72 22.19
C TYR A 943 5.19 13.75 23.27
N LYS A 944 5.98 12.73 23.60
CA LYS A 944 5.75 11.71 24.62
C LYS A 944 6.75 11.87 25.78
N GLY A 945 6.67 11.02 26.80
CA GLY A 945 7.65 11.05 27.90
C GLY A 945 7.60 12.33 28.75
N ALA A 946 8.78 12.91 29.01
CA ALA A 946 9.05 14.09 29.81
C ALA A 946 9.49 15.31 28.98
N ALA A 947 10.09 15.10 27.80
CA ALA A 947 10.46 16.16 26.83
C ALA A 947 10.48 15.57 25.39
N PRO A 948 10.45 16.39 24.32
CA PRO A 948 10.55 15.88 22.96
C PRO A 948 11.85 15.13 22.72
N ASP A 949 11.82 14.13 21.85
CA ASP A 949 13.03 13.47 21.39
C ASP A 949 13.87 14.39 20.48
N LEU A 950 15.12 14.01 20.23
CA LEU A 950 15.95 14.62 19.18
C LEU A 950 15.70 13.95 17.82
N GLY A 951 15.49 14.77 16.79
CA GLY A 951 15.35 14.35 15.40
C GLY A 951 13.92 14.40 14.87
N ALA A 952 13.73 13.82 13.68
CA ALA A 952 12.48 13.86 12.92
C ALA A 952 11.31 13.06 13.51
N PHE A 953 11.58 12.09 14.38
CA PHE A 953 10.58 11.16 14.91
C PHE A 953 10.67 10.97 16.41
N GLU A 954 9.53 11.11 17.05
CA GLU A 954 9.31 10.68 18.43
C GLU A 954 9.34 9.15 18.55
N ARG A 955 9.90 8.64 19.65
CA ARG A 955 9.88 7.23 20.03
C ARG A 955 8.48 6.82 20.50
N GLU A 956 7.89 5.84 19.82
CA GLU A 956 6.59 5.25 20.21
C GLU A 956 6.70 4.01 21.10
#